data_AF-A0A0F9LY49-F1
#
_entry.id   AF-A0A0F9LY49-F1
#
_cell.length_a   1.000
_cell.length_b   1.000
_cell.length_c   1.000
_cell.angle_alpha   90.00
_cell.angle_beta   90.00
_cell.angle_gamma   90.00
#
_symmetry.space_group_name_H-M   'P 1'
#
loop_
_entity.id
_entity.type
_entity.pdbx_description
1 polymer ?
#
loop_
_entity_poly.entity_id
_entity_poly.type
_entity_poly.pdbx_seq_one_letter_code
_entity_poly.pdbx_strand_id
1 'polypeptide(L)'
;MPKGQLLKRWNDWSAGVGHLVDDGRTPGMYYASGLLGLRGELRPAPFINTSGGTGNAIAGYTTSGSTAFGIAAVALQPADSGTAVSILGDTGAGVTNNTTLTFNGGVTVAQGDNRCLVVTVASTGGSAPTGVTHDGNAMTSIGNVSSGSTLTLSLWQLVATTTFASIVVTFAGAVDIVGLAEEVINVDQTTPIGTFYNHSSTATTNPAAEVVEDCEANSAILCCIATQNVTVTPPSGQDIFTIVENSTIRGAAGSFKNPGLLGNPNYHFQYFFEESETADADNPFLYAVRGHDEGTLGVYASKIILANTNFGNIQAGHHEISAPFATKLYAGQPARYQGLWFFPAGNDWTPRELTTVGSTTVAGDTLTAAGSGFAPGADHFANLGPQLVSAVQDGTNGGGARILVLDGAPRTSVNWGSVFQVGDKNERPAGLRSLQGASFVLNREGLFSFNSKGRSGLVFEDLRSWPSTFKNGVLVPREGGLLFRHPSGLRSYLPGEPPEGLGLDSQILGKPLPPAGPTEVHGGFYHGVVVVGDFTYSLYQQDPNTDSALILVTYKNQRGNVSVTQSLGTSALPAVPDLNGCTVVLNGTPISSAYTTPTLFFGDGSDLRYIILDPRASPFRARADTHRVNISADAYMSELRFTEPVDLTDLIIRTSADMVSGDEFQISLLVNGSADDIDVGPPAKGSGTRHIRTLDRKRVRSVVLHMNWTGTSAADRVPPVIQSIELYGKPTVGGEEQ
;
A
#
# COMPACT_ATOMS: atom_id res chain seq x y z
N MET A 1 14.90 9.16 -48.19
CA MET A 1 15.25 7.77 -47.82
C MET A 1 16.31 7.82 -46.73
N PRO A 2 16.36 6.86 -45.78
CA PRO A 2 17.38 6.82 -44.73
C PRO A 2 18.80 6.65 -45.33
N LYS A 3 19.81 7.24 -44.67
CA LYS A 3 21.19 7.42 -45.15
C LYS A 3 22.14 6.26 -44.78
N GLY A 4 21.61 5.08 -44.41
CA GLY A 4 22.38 3.91 -44.00
C GLY A 4 21.63 2.59 -44.16
N GLN A 5 22.21 1.49 -43.67
CA GLN A 5 21.57 0.18 -43.60
C GLN A 5 20.74 0.04 -42.32
N LEU A 6 19.67 -0.75 -42.37
CA LEU A 6 18.85 -1.07 -41.19
C LEU A 6 19.68 -1.91 -40.22
N LEU A 7 19.86 -1.41 -38.99
CA LEU A 7 20.56 -2.11 -37.93
C LEU A 7 19.60 -2.91 -37.05
N LYS A 8 18.49 -2.28 -36.66
CA LYS A 8 17.46 -2.91 -35.81
C LYS A 8 16.09 -2.34 -36.16
N ARG A 9 15.08 -3.21 -36.11
CA ARG A 9 13.67 -2.83 -36.11
C ARG A 9 13.04 -3.33 -34.82
N TRP A 10 12.43 -2.42 -34.06
CA TRP A 10 11.54 -2.74 -32.95
C TRP A 10 10.11 -2.65 -33.47
N ASN A 11 9.45 -3.79 -33.65
CA ASN A 11 8.04 -3.90 -34.04
C ASN A 11 7.36 -5.09 -33.34
N ASP A 12 8.01 -5.63 -32.32
CA ASP A 12 7.52 -6.71 -31.48
C ASP A 12 8.13 -6.46 -30.11
N TRP A 13 7.27 -6.37 -29.10
CA TRP A 13 7.63 -6.17 -27.68
C TRP A 13 7.00 -7.26 -26.80
N SER A 14 6.54 -8.34 -27.43
CA SER A 14 5.72 -9.37 -26.76
C SER A 14 6.49 -10.23 -25.76
N ALA A 15 7.82 -10.12 -25.66
CA ALA A 15 8.59 -10.82 -24.64
C ALA A 15 8.60 -10.09 -23.28
N GLY A 16 8.12 -8.84 -23.22
CA GLY A 16 7.99 -8.08 -21.98
C GLY A 16 9.32 -7.55 -21.43
N VAL A 17 9.36 -7.31 -20.12
CA VAL A 17 10.52 -6.74 -19.41
C VAL A 17 11.52 -7.82 -18.96
N GLY A 18 12.68 -7.43 -18.39
CA GLY A 18 13.66 -8.37 -17.83
C GLY A 18 14.75 -8.85 -18.81
N HIS A 19 14.84 -8.26 -20.01
CA HIS A 19 15.85 -8.62 -21.02
C HIS A 19 16.91 -7.52 -21.14
N LEU A 20 18.05 -7.71 -20.48
CA LEU A 20 19.11 -6.69 -20.39
C LEU A 20 19.82 -6.43 -21.72
N VAL A 21 20.17 -7.49 -22.45
CA VAL A 21 20.91 -7.41 -23.72
C VAL A 21 20.07 -8.03 -24.83
N ASP A 22 20.06 -7.38 -25.98
CA ASP A 22 19.42 -7.87 -27.20
C ASP A 22 20.22 -9.06 -27.76
N ASP A 23 19.62 -10.25 -27.75
CA ASP A 23 20.21 -11.48 -28.29
C ASP A 23 19.89 -11.68 -29.78
N GLY A 24 19.23 -10.70 -30.42
CA GLY A 24 18.78 -10.72 -31.81
C GLY A 24 17.53 -11.58 -32.06
N ARG A 25 16.99 -12.26 -31.04
CA ARG A 25 15.87 -13.21 -31.16
C ARG A 25 14.69 -12.86 -30.27
N THR A 26 14.97 -12.35 -29.08
CA THR A 26 13.99 -12.10 -28.02
C THR A 26 13.50 -10.65 -28.12
N PRO A 27 12.22 -10.41 -28.45
CA PRO A 27 11.65 -9.07 -28.62
C PRO A 27 11.27 -8.45 -27.26
N GLY A 28 12.28 -8.23 -26.42
CA GLY A 28 12.13 -7.81 -25.03
C GLY A 28 12.51 -6.35 -24.77
N MET A 29 12.22 -5.92 -23.55
CA MET A 29 12.62 -4.67 -22.93
C MET A 29 13.44 -4.99 -21.70
N TYR A 30 14.35 -4.09 -21.34
CA TYR A 30 15.05 -4.22 -20.08
C TYR A 30 14.16 -3.74 -18.93
N TYR A 31 13.47 -2.61 -19.10
CA TYR A 31 12.55 -2.02 -18.13
C TYR A 31 11.36 -1.37 -18.83
N ALA A 32 10.21 -1.38 -18.15
CA ALA A 32 9.08 -0.54 -18.49
C ALA A 32 8.29 -0.19 -17.22
N SER A 33 7.62 0.95 -17.24
CA SER A 33 6.60 1.37 -16.28
C SER A 33 5.49 2.06 -17.05
N GLY A 34 4.28 1.48 -17.02
CA GLY A 34 3.11 2.06 -17.66
C GLY A 34 3.04 1.90 -19.18
N LEU A 35 3.95 1.13 -19.80
CA LEU A 35 3.89 0.74 -21.21
C LEU A 35 3.76 -0.79 -21.33
N LEU A 36 2.81 -1.23 -22.17
CA LEU A 36 2.55 -2.64 -22.48
C LEU A 36 3.10 -3.01 -23.85
N GLY A 37 3.98 -4.01 -23.87
CA GLY A 37 4.56 -4.55 -25.09
C GLY A 37 3.73 -5.69 -25.69
N LEU A 38 3.27 -5.50 -26.92
CA LEU A 38 2.62 -6.54 -27.73
C LEU A 38 3.35 -6.69 -29.07
N ARG A 39 2.95 -7.68 -29.86
CA ARG A 39 3.45 -7.79 -31.23
C ARG A 39 2.84 -6.68 -32.08
N GLY A 40 3.68 -5.85 -32.70
CA GLY A 40 3.27 -4.74 -33.56
C GLY A 40 2.76 -3.51 -32.83
N GLU A 41 2.73 -3.53 -31.49
CA GLU A 41 2.16 -2.46 -30.68
C GLU A 41 2.91 -2.29 -29.37
N LEU A 42 3.41 -1.08 -29.12
CA LEU A 42 3.78 -0.62 -27.78
C LEU A 42 2.85 0.53 -27.40
N ARG A 43 2.15 0.39 -26.27
CA ARG A 43 1.06 1.30 -25.90
C ARG A 43 1.01 1.56 -24.39
N PRO A 44 0.43 2.69 -23.95
CA PRO A 44 0.17 2.95 -22.54
C PRO A 44 -0.68 1.85 -21.89
N ALA A 45 -0.35 1.52 -20.64
CA ALA A 45 -1.13 0.64 -19.79
C ALA A 45 -2.47 1.29 -19.41
N PRO A 46 -3.48 0.48 -18.98
CA PRO A 46 -4.71 1.00 -18.40
C PRO A 46 -4.44 1.95 -17.23
N PHE A 47 -5.30 2.96 -17.08
CA PHE A 47 -5.13 4.02 -16.08
C PHE A 47 -5.18 3.48 -14.65
N ILE A 48 -4.26 3.96 -13.81
CA ILE A 48 -4.28 3.76 -12.36
C ILE A 48 -5.22 4.79 -11.74
N ASN A 49 -6.36 4.33 -11.23
CA ASN A 49 -7.34 5.16 -10.54
C ASN A 49 -7.01 5.21 -9.04
N THR A 50 -7.31 6.34 -8.40
CA THR A 50 -7.28 6.47 -6.94
C THR A 50 -8.68 6.22 -6.40
N SER A 51 -8.80 5.43 -5.34
CA SER A 51 -10.07 5.29 -4.60
C SER A 51 -10.52 6.64 -4.05
N GLY A 52 -11.81 6.92 -4.14
CA GLY A 52 -12.44 8.10 -3.54
C GLY A 52 -13.11 7.80 -2.21
N GLY A 53 -13.98 8.71 -1.75
CA GLY A 53 -14.83 8.51 -0.57
C GLY A 53 -14.28 9.14 0.70
N THR A 54 -14.73 8.64 1.85
CA THR A 54 -14.38 9.16 3.16
C THR A 54 -13.29 8.29 3.78
N GLY A 55 -12.17 8.91 4.06
CA GLY A 55 -10.99 8.25 4.57
C GLY A 55 -10.99 8.00 6.07
N ASN A 56 -10.07 7.15 6.51
CA ASN A 56 -9.74 7.00 7.92
C ASN A 56 -8.29 6.63 8.16
N ALA A 57 -7.84 7.03 9.34
CA ALA A 57 -6.45 7.11 9.66
C ALA A 57 -6.25 6.82 11.14
N ILE A 58 -5.13 6.20 11.48
CA ILE A 58 -4.96 5.60 12.80
C ILE A 58 -3.81 6.30 13.50
N ALA A 59 -4.08 6.84 14.67
CA ALA A 59 -3.17 7.64 15.49
C ALA A 59 -2.95 6.98 16.85
N GLY A 60 -1.81 7.16 17.50
CA GLY A 60 -1.65 6.57 18.84
C GLY A 60 -0.41 6.98 19.62
N TYR A 61 -0.26 6.37 20.79
CA TYR A 61 0.87 6.50 21.71
C TYR A 61 1.08 5.21 22.51
N THR A 62 2.29 4.94 22.96
CA THR A 62 2.61 3.88 23.91
C THR A 62 3.09 4.48 25.23
N THR A 63 2.69 3.91 26.37
CA THR A 63 3.12 4.34 27.72
C THR A 63 4.08 3.34 28.37
N SER A 64 5.09 3.81 29.10
CA SER A 64 6.12 2.95 29.73
C SER A 64 5.69 2.18 30.98
N GLY A 65 4.42 2.22 31.38
CA GLY A 65 3.94 1.55 32.59
C GLY A 65 2.43 1.54 32.72
N SER A 66 1.92 0.92 33.79
CA SER A 66 0.49 0.87 34.04
C SER A 66 -0.02 2.20 34.58
N THR A 67 -0.74 2.97 33.76
CA THR A 67 -1.20 4.32 34.10
C THR A 67 -2.57 4.62 33.50
N ALA A 68 -3.34 5.47 34.17
CA ALA A 68 -4.49 6.08 33.54
C ALA A 68 -4.03 6.96 32.36
N PHE A 69 -4.75 6.88 31.25
CA PHE A 69 -4.57 7.77 30.10
C PHE A 69 -5.90 8.27 29.57
N GLY A 70 -5.86 9.40 28.88
CA GLY A 70 -6.89 9.89 27.99
C GLY A 70 -6.23 10.28 26.68
N ILE A 71 -6.71 9.75 25.56
CA ILE A 71 -6.24 10.07 24.22
C ILE A 71 -7.37 10.72 23.45
N ALA A 72 -7.03 11.71 22.63
CA ALA A 72 -7.96 12.37 21.74
C ALA A 72 -7.30 12.63 20.39
N ALA A 73 -8.08 12.51 19.32
CA ALA A 73 -7.57 12.72 17.98
C ALA A 73 -8.61 13.41 17.10
N VAL A 74 -8.14 14.18 16.12
CA VAL A 74 -9.00 14.87 15.16
C VAL A 74 -8.29 15.16 13.85
N ALA A 75 -9.03 15.09 12.74
CA ALA A 75 -8.57 15.51 11.43
C ALA A 75 -8.72 17.04 11.28
N LEU A 76 -7.65 17.69 10.84
CA LEU A 76 -7.63 19.07 10.39
C LEU A 76 -7.88 19.09 8.90
N GLN A 77 -8.99 19.69 8.47
CA GLN A 77 -9.42 19.63 7.08
C GLN A 77 -8.67 20.64 6.22
N PRO A 78 -8.25 20.26 5.00
CA PRO A 78 -7.56 21.17 4.09
C PRO A 78 -8.50 22.29 3.63
N ALA A 79 -7.94 23.46 3.36
CA ALA A 79 -8.71 24.62 2.86
C ALA A 79 -9.37 24.36 1.50
N ASP A 80 -8.79 23.46 0.71
CA ASP A 80 -9.33 22.95 -0.54
C ASP A 80 -8.70 21.60 -0.90
N SER A 81 -9.26 20.91 -1.89
CA SER A 81 -8.81 19.57 -2.30
C SER A 81 -7.38 19.51 -2.86
N GLY A 82 -6.77 20.65 -3.20
CA GLY A 82 -5.42 20.73 -3.79
C GLY A 82 -4.33 21.11 -2.79
N THR A 83 -4.69 21.53 -1.58
CA THR A 83 -3.74 22.14 -0.64
C THR A 83 -3.56 21.30 0.61
N ALA A 84 -2.34 20.84 0.87
CA ALA A 84 -2.01 20.09 2.07
C ALA A 84 -1.97 20.97 3.33
N VAL A 85 -2.65 20.48 4.37
CA VAL A 85 -2.52 21.01 5.72
C VAL A 85 -1.07 20.88 6.16
N SER A 86 -0.48 21.97 6.66
CA SER A 86 0.86 21.96 7.19
C SER A 86 0.87 22.47 8.61
N ILE A 87 1.66 21.80 9.43
CA ILE A 87 1.82 22.13 10.85
C ILE A 87 3.12 22.92 11.01
N LEU A 88 3.03 24.04 11.70
CA LEU A 88 4.15 24.94 11.94
C LEU A 88 4.71 24.60 13.32
N GLY A 89 5.67 23.67 13.36
CA GLY A 89 6.14 22.99 14.58
C GLY A 89 6.87 23.83 15.63
N ASP A 90 6.49 25.09 15.85
CA ASP A 90 6.90 25.87 17.02
C ASP A 90 5.71 26.67 17.57
N THR A 91 5.10 26.13 18.63
CA THR A 91 4.00 26.77 19.35
C THR A 91 4.00 26.31 20.80
N GLY A 92 3.93 27.30 21.70
CA GLY A 92 4.45 27.15 23.05
C GLY A 92 3.70 26.20 23.95
N ALA A 93 4.32 25.94 25.10
CA ALA A 93 3.76 25.12 26.15
C ALA A 93 3.94 25.77 27.52
N GLY A 94 3.17 25.31 28.49
CA GLY A 94 3.26 25.78 29.87
C GLY A 94 2.74 24.76 30.86
N VAL A 95 3.19 24.90 32.10
CA VAL A 95 2.73 24.09 33.24
C VAL A 95 2.48 24.94 34.45
N THR A 96 1.51 24.54 35.26
CA THR A 96 1.26 25.14 36.58
C THR A 96 0.44 24.21 37.44
N ASN A 97 0.44 24.45 38.75
CA ASN A 97 -0.52 23.87 39.69
C ASN A 97 -1.34 25.02 40.29
N ASN A 98 -2.36 25.46 39.55
CA ASN A 98 -3.16 26.63 39.91
C ASN A 98 -4.52 26.58 39.20
N THR A 99 -5.35 27.59 39.43
CA THR A 99 -6.62 27.81 38.71
C THR A 99 -6.41 28.35 37.29
N THR A 100 -5.24 28.92 37.00
CA THR A 100 -4.95 29.56 35.70
C THR A 100 -3.55 29.21 35.23
N LEU A 101 -3.43 28.80 33.97
CA LEU A 101 -2.18 28.65 33.24
C LEU A 101 -2.08 29.72 32.15
N THR A 102 -0.95 30.41 32.08
CA THR A 102 -0.64 31.37 31.01
C THR A 102 0.69 31.04 30.37
N PHE A 103 0.71 30.93 29.04
CA PHE A 103 1.91 30.71 28.25
C PHE A 103 1.74 31.37 26.88
N ASN A 104 2.82 31.56 26.14
CA ASN A 104 2.73 32.15 24.80
C ASN A 104 2.48 31.06 23.75
N GLY A 105 1.64 31.34 22.76
CA GLY A 105 1.43 30.45 21.62
C GLY A 105 1.16 31.22 20.32
N GLY A 106 1.64 30.65 19.20
CA GLY A 106 1.56 31.21 17.84
C GLY A 106 2.93 31.40 17.18
N VAL A 107 2.96 31.79 15.90
CA VAL A 107 4.18 31.98 15.09
C VAL A 107 4.51 33.48 14.89
N THR A 108 5.81 33.78 14.73
CA THR A 108 6.35 35.15 14.57
C THR A 108 6.33 35.67 13.10
N VAL A 109 5.77 34.94 12.13
CA VAL A 109 5.98 35.16 10.67
C VAL A 109 4.68 35.35 9.86
N ALA A 110 4.81 36.18 8.82
CA ALA A 110 3.81 36.97 8.06
C ALA A 110 2.48 36.30 7.65
N GLN A 111 1.44 37.14 7.67
CA GLN A 111 -0.01 36.99 7.37
C GLN A 111 -0.43 35.97 6.30
N GLY A 112 -1.56 35.28 6.55
CA GLY A 112 -2.34 34.50 5.58
C GLY A 112 -3.67 34.00 6.19
N ASP A 113 -4.69 33.76 5.38
CA ASP A 113 -6.10 33.63 5.81
C ASP A 113 -6.53 32.21 6.23
N ASN A 114 -5.76 31.16 5.92
CA ASN A 114 -6.14 29.76 6.17
C ASN A 114 -5.37 29.16 7.36
N ARG A 115 -5.62 29.66 8.57
CA ARG A 115 -4.91 29.25 9.80
C ARG A 115 -5.84 28.70 10.87
N CYS A 116 -5.34 27.77 11.68
CA CYS A 116 -6.01 27.27 12.88
C CYS A 116 -4.99 27.10 14.00
N LEU A 117 -5.26 27.70 15.17
CA LEU A 117 -4.54 27.43 16.40
C LEU A 117 -5.31 26.37 17.19
N VAL A 118 -4.66 25.25 17.49
CA VAL A 118 -5.21 24.21 18.35
C VAL A 118 -4.47 24.23 19.68
N VAL A 119 -5.22 24.19 20.79
CA VAL A 119 -4.67 24.14 22.14
C VAL A 119 -5.11 22.86 22.83
N THR A 120 -4.12 22.10 23.26
CA THR A 120 -4.28 20.86 24.02
C THR A 120 -4.04 21.14 25.49
N VAL A 121 -5.00 20.78 26.33
CA VAL A 121 -4.90 20.93 27.79
C VAL A 121 -5.05 19.57 28.44
N ALA A 122 -4.00 19.14 29.14
CA ALA A 122 -4.02 17.98 30.03
C ALA A 122 -4.05 18.48 31.48
N SER A 123 -4.95 17.94 32.31
CA SER A 123 -5.09 18.36 33.71
C SER A 123 -5.49 17.23 34.63
N THR A 124 -5.32 17.41 35.94
CA THR A 124 -5.91 16.54 36.97
C THR A 124 -7.30 17.01 37.40
N GLY A 125 -7.99 16.24 38.24
CA GLY A 125 -9.26 16.65 38.87
C GLY A 125 -10.53 16.27 38.10
N GLY A 126 -10.40 15.60 36.95
CA GLY A 126 -11.54 15.02 36.22
C GLY A 126 -12.52 16.03 35.61
N SER A 127 -12.13 17.30 35.51
CA SER A 127 -12.96 18.37 34.93
C SER A 127 -12.18 19.03 33.80
N ALA A 128 -12.87 19.42 32.73
CA ALA A 128 -12.30 20.22 31.65
C ALA A 128 -12.10 21.69 32.09
N PRO A 129 -11.25 22.47 31.40
CA PRO A 129 -11.13 23.91 31.62
C PRO A 129 -12.49 24.61 31.51
N THR A 130 -12.71 25.63 32.33
CA THR A 130 -13.90 26.51 32.22
C THR A 130 -13.78 27.51 31.09
N GLY A 131 -12.56 27.73 30.57
CA GLY A 131 -12.32 28.53 29.38
C GLY A 131 -10.86 28.52 28.94
N VAL A 132 -10.67 28.66 27.63
CA VAL A 132 -9.37 28.89 27.00
C VAL A 132 -9.48 30.13 26.12
N THR A 133 -8.53 31.05 26.23
CA THR A 133 -8.48 32.27 25.43
C THR A 133 -7.12 32.47 24.78
N HIS A 134 -7.10 33.11 23.62
CA HIS A 134 -5.90 33.58 22.92
C HIS A 134 -6.08 35.07 22.61
N ASP A 135 -5.18 35.92 23.12
CA ASP A 135 -5.34 37.38 23.08
C ASP A 135 -6.67 37.89 23.67
N GLY A 136 -7.20 37.18 24.68
CA GLY A 136 -8.51 37.45 25.28
C GLY A 136 -9.72 36.99 24.44
N ASN A 137 -9.52 36.52 23.21
CA ASN A 137 -10.57 35.91 22.41
C ASN A 137 -10.85 34.48 22.90
N ALA A 138 -12.13 34.15 23.11
CA ALA A 138 -12.52 32.81 23.52
C ALA A 138 -12.26 31.80 22.39
N MET A 139 -11.60 30.70 22.73
CA MET A 139 -11.44 29.57 21.83
C MET A 139 -12.66 28.65 21.89
N THR A 140 -12.92 27.93 20.80
CA THR A 140 -14.02 26.95 20.72
C THR A 140 -13.53 25.60 21.19
N SER A 141 -14.22 24.98 22.15
CA SER A 141 -13.93 23.60 22.57
C SER A 141 -14.21 22.62 21.43
N ILE A 142 -13.23 21.80 21.08
CA ILE A 142 -13.40 20.67 20.16
C ILE A 142 -14.03 19.49 20.93
N GLY A 143 -13.50 19.19 22.12
CA GLY A 143 -13.97 18.08 22.93
C GLY A 143 -13.03 17.78 24.09
N ASN A 144 -13.44 16.83 24.94
CA ASN A 144 -12.65 16.40 26.10
C ASN A 144 -12.84 14.91 26.40
N VAL A 145 -11.91 14.37 27.19
CA VAL A 145 -11.92 12.99 27.68
C VAL A 145 -11.29 12.91 29.06
N SER A 146 -11.90 12.12 29.94
CA SER A 146 -11.47 12.02 31.35
C SER A 146 -11.37 10.57 31.78
N SER A 147 -10.27 10.21 32.45
CA SER A 147 -10.11 8.91 33.11
C SER A 147 -10.40 9.08 34.60
N GLY A 148 -11.69 9.11 34.93
CA GLY A 148 -12.17 9.44 36.28
C GLY A 148 -11.68 10.83 36.75
N SER A 149 -11.29 10.94 38.02
CA SER A 149 -10.68 12.17 38.57
C SER A 149 -9.17 12.26 38.34
N THR A 150 -8.56 11.22 37.78
CA THR A 150 -7.10 11.12 37.63
C THR A 150 -6.59 12.14 36.63
N LEU A 151 -7.25 12.25 35.48
CA LEU A 151 -6.86 13.15 34.41
C LEU A 151 -8.03 13.57 33.52
N THR A 152 -7.85 14.67 32.82
CA THR A 152 -8.70 15.13 31.71
C THR A 152 -7.80 15.69 30.61
N LEU A 153 -8.12 15.34 29.36
CA LEU A 153 -7.55 15.93 28.16
C LEU A 153 -8.66 16.71 27.45
N SER A 154 -8.38 17.94 27.01
CA SER A 154 -9.31 18.74 26.21
C SER A 154 -8.60 19.44 25.07
N LEU A 155 -9.27 19.54 23.93
CA LEU A 155 -8.77 20.23 22.74
C LEU A 155 -9.65 21.44 22.44
N TRP A 156 -9.01 22.54 22.04
CA TRP A 156 -9.64 23.83 21.76
C TRP A 156 -9.09 24.39 20.47
N GLN A 157 -9.88 25.13 19.72
CA GLN A 157 -9.44 25.75 18.47
C GLN A 157 -9.79 27.22 18.36
N LEU A 158 -9.01 27.92 17.53
CA LEU A 158 -9.30 29.24 17.03
C LEU A 158 -8.87 29.33 15.56
N VAL A 159 -9.81 29.64 14.67
CA VAL A 159 -9.52 29.87 13.24
C VAL A 159 -9.12 31.32 12.98
N ALA A 160 -8.52 31.56 11.82
CA ALA A 160 -8.10 32.89 11.36
C ALA A 160 -7.19 33.63 12.37
N THR A 161 -6.28 32.90 13.03
CA THR A 161 -5.30 33.50 13.94
C THR A 161 -4.28 34.34 13.17
N THR A 162 -4.04 35.57 13.62
CA THR A 162 -3.17 36.53 12.91
C THR A 162 -2.05 37.12 13.76
N THR A 163 -2.00 36.81 15.05
CA THR A 163 -1.08 37.43 16.02
C THR A 163 -0.44 36.40 16.95
N PHE A 164 0.81 36.67 17.33
CA PHE A 164 1.46 35.99 18.45
C PHE A 164 0.94 36.59 19.76
N ALA A 165 0.33 35.76 20.62
CA ALA A 165 -0.29 36.25 21.86
C ALA A 165 -0.25 35.20 22.98
N SER A 166 -0.62 35.63 24.18
CA SER A 166 -0.72 34.73 25.32
C SER A 166 -1.99 33.88 25.24
N ILE A 167 -1.84 32.62 25.58
CA ILE A 167 -2.91 31.67 25.82
C ILE A 167 -3.17 31.62 27.31
N VAL A 168 -4.44 31.70 27.71
CA VAL A 168 -4.88 31.61 29.10
C VAL A 168 -5.89 30.49 29.23
N VAL A 169 -5.54 29.49 30.04
CA VAL A 169 -6.40 28.34 30.40
C VAL A 169 -6.88 28.54 31.83
N THR A 170 -8.19 28.44 32.05
CA THR A 170 -8.82 28.69 33.37
C THR A 170 -9.60 27.47 33.85
N PHE A 171 -9.53 27.20 35.16
CA PHE A 171 -10.26 26.16 35.88
C PHE A 171 -11.02 26.73 37.08
N ALA A 172 -12.06 26.03 37.52
CA ALA A 172 -12.83 26.41 38.71
C ALA A 172 -12.07 26.20 40.03
N GLY A 173 -11.03 25.36 40.04
CA GLY A 173 -10.20 25.05 41.20
C GLY A 173 -8.76 24.78 40.79
N ALA A 174 -7.84 24.78 41.77
CA ALA A 174 -6.44 24.50 41.51
C ALA A 174 -6.25 23.02 41.15
N VAL A 175 -5.62 22.78 40.00
CA VAL A 175 -5.26 21.46 39.48
C VAL A 175 -3.86 21.54 38.85
N ASP A 176 -3.22 20.40 38.65
CA ASP A 176 -2.05 20.36 37.77
C ASP A 176 -2.53 20.54 36.33
N ILE A 177 -1.94 21.49 35.62
CA ILE A 177 -2.27 21.83 34.23
C ILE A 177 -1.00 21.72 33.39
N VAL A 178 -1.13 21.09 32.23
CA VAL A 178 -0.19 21.13 31.10
C VAL A 178 -0.95 21.68 29.91
N GLY A 179 -0.44 22.76 29.32
CA GLY A 179 -0.98 23.37 28.10
C GLY A 179 0.04 23.27 26.97
N LEU A 180 -0.43 22.90 25.79
CA LEU A 180 0.33 22.83 24.54
C LEU A 180 -0.45 23.57 23.47
N ALA A 181 0.22 24.31 22.59
CA ALA A 181 -0.41 24.96 21.45
C ALA A 181 0.23 24.46 20.15
N GLU A 182 -0.57 24.39 19.09
CA GLU A 182 -0.15 24.06 17.73
C GLU A 182 -0.76 25.02 16.71
N GLU A 183 0.06 25.65 15.86
CA GLU A 183 -0.43 26.46 14.75
C GLU A 183 -0.37 25.67 13.44
N VAL A 184 -1.48 25.70 12.72
CA VAL A 184 -1.68 24.92 11.51
C VAL A 184 -2.10 25.87 10.38
N ILE A 185 -1.51 25.69 9.20
CA ILE A 185 -1.81 26.44 7.98
C ILE A 185 -2.49 25.56 6.92
N ASN A 186 -3.14 26.22 5.97
CA ASN A 186 -3.94 25.63 4.90
C ASN A 186 -5.15 24.84 5.42
N VAL A 187 -5.74 25.29 6.53
CA VAL A 187 -6.92 24.66 7.14
C VAL A 187 -8.19 25.36 6.64
N ASP A 188 -9.26 24.59 6.43
CA ASP A 188 -10.60 25.12 6.15
C ASP A 188 -11.06 26.07 7.27
N GLN A 189 -11.47 27.29 6.93
CA GLN A 189 -11.87 28.31 7.91
C GLN A 189 -13.33 28.21 8.35
N THR A 190 -14.12 27.37 7.69
CA THR A 190 -15.54 27.10 7.97
C THR A 190 -15.75 25.76 8.67
N THR A 191 -15.03 24.72 8.23
CA THR A 191 -15.07 23.36 8.77
C THR A 191 -13.66 22.82 9.07
N PRO A 192 -12.88 23.49 9.95
CA PRO A 192 -11.47 23.16 10.21
C PRO A 192 -11.24 21.78 10.83
N ILE A 193 -12.24 21.22 11.50
CA ILE A 193 -12.13 20.09 12.43
C ILE A 193 -13.11 19.01 12.01
N GLY A 194 -12.60 17.81 11.75
CA GLY A 194 -13.38 16.60 11.53
C GLY A 194 -13.98 16.05 12.82
N THR A 195 -14.38 14.78 12.80
CA THR A 195 -14.97 14.13 13.97
C THR A 195 -13.95 14.06 15.14
N PHE A 196 -14.38 14.45 16.34
CA PHE A 196 -13.56 14.38 17.55
C PHE A 196 -13.58 12.97 18.13
N TYR A 197 -12.41 12.34 18.23
CA TYR A 197 -12.24 11.02 18.82
C TYR A 197 -11.70 11.14 20.23
N ASN A 198 -12.19 10.26 21.09
CA ASN A 198 -11.66 10.13 22.43
C ASN A 198 -11.77 8.73 23.00
N HIS A 199 -10.79 8.40 23.83
CA HIS A 199 -10.79 7.21 24.65
C HIS A 199 -10.03 7.45 25.95
N SER A 200 -10.46 6.78 27.00
CA SER A 200 -9.73 6.73 28.26
C SER A 200 -9.74 5.33 28.81
N SER A 201 -8.61 4.91 29.37
CA SER A 201 -8.49 3.64 30.05
C SER A 201 -7.35 3.69 31.08
N THR A 202 -7.06 2.54 31.67
CA THR A 202 -5.82 2.30 32.43
C THR A 202 -4.96 1.38 31.60
N ALA A 203 -3.86 1.91 31.06
CA ALA A 203 -2.85 1.07 30.43
C ALA A 203 -2.28 0.13 31.48
N THR A 204 -1.98 -1.11 31.11
CA THR A 204 -1.15 -2.03 31.90
C THR A 204 0.27 -2.12 31.31
N THR A 205 0.36 -2.09 29.97
CA THR A 205 1.52 -1.81 29.11
C THR A 205 1.06 -1.56 27.64
N ASN A 206 -0.19 -1.13 27.44
CA ASN A 206 -0.84 -1.15 26.12
C ASN A 206 -0.57 0.13 25.33
N PRO A 207 -0.42 0.04 24.00
CA PRO A 207 -0.58 1.19 23.13
C PRO A 207 -2.02 1.72 23.21
N ALA A 208 -2.17 3.03 23.26
CA ALA A 208 -3.42 3.75 23.10
C ALA A 208 -3.50 4.23 21.66
N ALA A 209 -4.53 3.83 20.90
CA ALA A 209 -4.71 4.26 19.53
C ALA A 209 -6.16 4.64 19.27
N GLU A 210 -6.35 5.68 18.46
CA GLU A 210 -7.63 6.12 17.96
C GLU A 210 -7.64 6.05 16.45
N VAL A 211 -8.77 5.63 15.90
CA VAL A 211 -9.02 5.78 14.47
C VAL A 211 -9.79 7.06 14.26
N VAL A 212 -9.20 7.97 13.51
CA VAL A 212 -9.82 9.21 13.06
C VAL A 212 -10.52 8.92 11.75
N GLU A 213 -11.85 8.94 11.77
CA GLU A 213 -12.66 8.90 10.54
C GLU A 213 -12.79 10.31 9.94
N ASP A 214 -13.42 10.38 8.77
CA ASP A 214 -13.68 11.64 8.07
C ASP A 214 -12.40 12.39 7.68
N CYS A 215 -11.36 11.62 7.40
CA CYS A 215 -10.10 12.16 6.91
C CYS A 215 -10.19 12.35 5.40
N GLU A 216 -10.11 13.59 4.95
CA GLU A 216 -9.94 13.89 3.53
C GLU A 216 -8.47 13.72 3.12
N ALA A 217 -8.23 13.51 1.83
CA ALA A 217 -6.86 13.57 1.30
C ALA A 217 -6.26 14.95 1.63
N ASN A 218 -4.95 15.01 1.90
CA ASN A 218 -4.24 16.24 2.24
C ASN A 218 -4.56 16.85 3.62
N SER A 219 -5.37 16.17 4.45
CA SER A 219 -5.59 16.54 5.86
C SER A 219 -4.34 16.33 6.73
N ALA A 220 -4.35 16.86 7.95
CA ALA A 220 -3.39 16.49 8.98
C ALA A 220 -4.14 15.99 10.21
N ILE A 221 -3.57 15.01 10.90
CA ILE A 221 -4.24 14.42 12.07
C ILE A 221 -3.50 14.83 13.30
N LEU A 222 -4.19 15.58 14.18
CA LEU A 222 -3.67 15.90 15.48
C LEU A 222 -4.09 14.81 16.45
N CYS A 223 -3.11 14.19 17.11
CA CYS A 223 -3.34 13.23 18.17
C CYS A 223 -2.68 13.72 19.46
N CYS A 224 -3.40 13.64 20.56
CA CYS A 224 -2.98 14.17 21.84
C CYS A 224 -3.24 13.13 22.92
N ILE A 225 -2.35 13.05 23.91
CA ILE A 225 -2.50 12.17 25.06
C ILE A 225 -2.23 12.92 26.36
N ALA A 226 -3.07 12.66 27.36
CA ALA A 226 -2.81 12.94 28.77
C ALA A 226 -2.60 11.63 29.51
N THR A 227 -1.52 11.55 30.29
CA THR A 227 -1.23 10.38 31.15
C THR A 227 -0.79 10.87 32.52
N GLN A 228 -0.75 9.97 33.51
CA GLN A 228 0.07 10.27 34.69
C GLN A 228 1.53 10.40 34.26
N ASN A 229 2.40 11.00 35.07
CA ASN A 229 3.78 11.33 34.70
C ASN A 229 4.67 10.09 34.44
N VAL A 230 4.46 9.42 33.30
CA VAL A 230 5.20 8.29 32.75
C VAL A 230 5.68 8.64 31.34
N THR A 231 6.64 7.90 30.81
CA THR A 231 7.12 8.13 29.44
C THR A 231 6.03 7.76 28.44
N VAL A 232 5.83 8.64 27.45
CA VAL A 232 4.98 8.43 26.29
C VAL A 232 5.84 8.39 25.03
N THR A 233 5.56 7.45 24.15
CA THR A 233 6.28 7.25 22.89
C THR A 233 5.25 7.25 21.74
N PRO A 234 5.42 8.09 20.70
CA PRO A 234 4.57 8.02 19.52
C PRO A 234 4.91 6.77 18.70
N PRO A 235 4.01 6.28 17.85
CA PRO A 235 4.39 5.35 16.79
C PRO A 235 5.37 6.01 15.81
N SER A 236 6.05 5.21 15.01
CA SER A 236 6.79 5.67 13.83
C SER A 236 5.91 6.57 12.94
N GLY A 237 6.48 7.51 12.19
CA GLY A 237 5.71 8.33 11.25
C GLY A 237 4.78 9.39 11.86
N GLN A 238 4.65 9.45 13.19
CA GLN A 238 3.99 10.54 13.90
C GLN A 238 5.05 11.52 14.43
N ASP A 239 4.99 12.77 13.94
CA ASP A 239 5.84 13.86 14.41
C ASP A 239 5.31 14.36 15.76
N ILE A 240 6.14 14.28 16.79
CA ILE A 240 5.86 14.93 18.07
C ILE A 240 6.41 16.34 18.03
N PHE A 241 5.55 17.29 18.35
CA PHE A 241 5.95 18.69 18.46
C PHE A 241 6.34 19.04 19.88
N THR A 242 5.61 18.55 20.88
CA THR A 242 5.94 18.84 22.28
C THR A 242 5.43 17.76 23.24
N ILE A 243 6.28 17.42 24.22
CA ILE A 243 5.95 16.62 25.40
C ILE A 243 6.26 17.48 26.62
N VAL A 244 5.27 17.68 27.48
CA VAL A 244 5.41 18.50 28.68
C VAL A 244 4.88 17.73 29.88
N GLU A 245 5.60 17.82 30.99
CA GLU A 245 5.24 17.20 32.26
C GLU A 245 5.06 18.25 33.35
N ASN A 246 4.11 17.95 34.24
CA ASN A 246 4.01 18.55 35.55
C ASN A 246 4.11 17.43 36.60
N SER A 247 4.01 17.78 37.88
CA SER A 247 4.28 16.88 39.01
C SER A 247 3.56 15.53 38.92
N THR A 248 2.27 15.51 38.53
CA THR A 248 1.45 14.28 38.45
C THR A 248 0.95 13.92 37.05
N ILE A 249 0.97 14.85 36.11
CA ILE A 249 0.37 14.70 34.77
C ILE A 249 1.41 14.99 33.69
N ARG A 250 1.32 14.27 32.57
CA ARG A 250 2.04 14.53 31.33
C ARG A 250 1.03 14.77 30.20
N GLY A 251 1.31 15.76 29.37
CA GLY A 251 0.64 15.98 28.10
C GLY A 251 1.62 15.80 26.96
N ALA A 252 1.18 15.16 25.88
CA ALA A 252 1.90 15.15 24.61
C ALA A 252 0.94 15.40 23.46
N ALA A 253 1.42 16.12 22.45
CA ALA A 253 0.74 16.34 21.20
C ALA A 253 1.69 16.00 20.05
N GLY A 254 1.13 15.34 19.05
CA GLY A 254 1.83 15.01 17.83
C GLY A 254 0.84 14.93 16.69
N SER A 255 1.38 14.80 15.49
CA SER A 255 0.55 14.68 14.31
C SER A 255 1.20 13.81 13.27
N PHE A 256 0.41 13.51 12.25
CA PHE A 256 0.95 13.02 11.01
C PHE A 256 0.18 13.68 9.87
N LYS A 257 0.90 13.95 8.80
CA LYS A 257 0.28 14.37 7.55
C LYS A 257 -0.46 13.18 6.98
N ASN A 258 -1.67 13.41 6.50
CA ASN A 258 -2.43 12.41 5.80
C ASN A 258 -2.40 12.71 4.29
N PRO A 259 -1.48 12.11 3.53
CA PRO A 259 -1.40 12.34 2.10
C PRO A 259 -2.54 11.68 1.31
N GLY A 260 -3.35 10.82 1.93
CA GLY A 260 -4.36 10.01 1.24
C GLY A 260 -5.65 9.80 2.03
N LEU A 261 -6.52 8.91 1.55
CA LEU A 261 -7.76 8.61 2.28
C LEU A 261 -7.54 7.58 3.40
N LEU A 262 -6.48 6.77 3.37
CA LEU A 262 -6.28 5.69 4.34
C LEU A 262 -5.03 5.90 5.19
N GLY A 263 -4.77 7.18 5.51
CA GLY A 263 -3.56 7.74 6.09
C GLY A 263 -3.01 7.11 7.35
N ASN A 264 -1.93 6.35 7.22
CA ASN A 264 -0.82 6.27 8.17
C ASN A 264 0.30 5.50 7.43
N PRO A 265 1.52 6.03 7.32
CA PRO A 265 2.61 5.38 6.59
C PRO A 265 2.96 3.97 7.12
N ASN A 266 2.64 3.67 8.38
CA ASN A 266 2.92 2.38 9.00
C ASN A 266 1.77 1.38 8.83
N TYR A 267 0.63 1.78 8.26
CA TYR A 267 -0.44 0.87 7.93
C TYR A 267 -0.38 0.51 6.46
N HIS A 268 -0.30 -0.79 6.21
CA HIS A 268 -0.24 -1.33 4.87
C HIS A 268 -1.33 -2.38 4.69
N PHE A 269 -1.90 -2.42 3.49
CA PHE A 269 -2.85 -3.47 3.14
C PHE A 269 -2.15 -4.81 3.07
N GLN A 270 -2.73 -5.85 3.67
CA GLN A 270 -2.15 -7.19 3.68
C GLN A 270 -3.07 -8.22 3.04
N TYR A 271 -4.38 -8.11 3.33
CA TYR A 271 -5.38 -9.05 2.86
C TYR A 271 -6.61 -8.33 2.34
N PHE A 272 -7.27 -8.97 1.37
CA PHE A 272 -8.46 -8.46 0.72
C PHE A 272 -9.48 -9.58 0.55
N PHE A 273 -10.76 -9.25 0.60
CA PHE A 273 -11.83 -10.18 0.26
C PHE A 273 -13.07 -9.44 -0.23
N GLU A 274 -13.86 -10.11 -1.08
CA GLU A 274 -15.14 -9.63 -1.58
C GLU A 274 -16.29 -10.27 -0.80
N GLU A 275 -17.33 -9.50 -0.51
CA GLU A 275 -18.60 -10.01 -0.01
C GLU A 275 -19.75 -9.13 -0.50
N SER A 276 -20.88 -9.75 -0.85
CA SER A 276 -22.08 -9.00 -1.22
C SER A 276 -22.86 -8.57 0.02
N GLU A 277 -23.66 -7.51 -0.14
CA GLU A 277 -24.65 -7.14 0.86
C GLU A 277 -25.52 -8.34 1.22
N THR A 278 -25.80 -8.51 2.52
CA THR A 278 -26.62 -9.63 2.99
C THR A 278 -28.06 -9.55 2.48
N ALA A 279 -28.59 -8.33 2.29
CA ALA A 279 -29.93 -8.10 1.79
C ALA A 279 -30.01 -7.99 0.25
N ASP A 280 -28.88 -7.76 -0.43
CA ASP A 280 -28.82 -7.55 -1.87
C ASP A 280 -27.51 -8.08 -2.48
N ALA A 281 -27.59 -9.25 -3.12
CA ALA A 281 -26.42 -9.88 -3.73
C ALA A 281 -25.79 -9.04 -4.86
N ASP A 282 -26.56 -8.12 -5.46
CA ASP A 282 -26.14 -7.25 -6.56
C ASP A 282 -25.36 -6.02 -6.09
N ASN A 283 -25.20 -5.84 -4.76
CA ASN A 283 -24.40 -4.79 -4.16
C ASN A 283 -23.11 -5.34 -3.49
N PRO A 284 -22.03 -5.56 -4.28
CA PRO A 284 -20.79 -6.11 -3.77
C PRO A 284 -19.88 -5.07 -3.11
N PHE A 285 -19.14 -5.50 -2.09
CA PHE A 285 -18.12 -4.73 -1.41
C PHE A 285 -16.77 -5.44 -1.42
N LEU A 286 -15.70 -4.65 -1.45
CA LEU A 286 -14.36 -5.09 -1.14
C LEU A 286 -14.04 -4.68 0.29
N TYR A 287 -13.44 -5.59 1.05
CA TYR A 287 -12.84 -5.30 2.33
C TYR A 287 -11.32 -5.36 2.20
N ALA A 288 -10.65 -4.30 2.64
CA ALA A 288 -9.22 -4.16 2.60
C ALA A 288 -8.66 -4.14 4.04
N VAL A 289 -7.99 -5.23 4.44
CA VAL A 289 -7.44 -5.43 5.77
C VAL A 289 -6.03 -4.85 5.84
N ARG A 290 -5.83 -3.91 6.76
CA ARG A 290 -4.57 -3.23 7.05
C ARG A 290 -4.05 -3.60 8.43
N GLY A 291 -2.74 -3.78 8.54
CA GLY A 291 -2.06 -3.98 9.82
C GLY A 291 -0.96 -2.96 10.01
N HIS A 292 -0.66 -2.64 11.28
CA HIS A 292 0.49 -1.80 11.63
C HIS A 292 1.80 -2.57 11.47
N ASP A 293 2.84 -1.95 10.91
CA ASP A 293 4.19 -2.50 10.72
C ASP A 293 4.75 -3.14 12.00
N GLU A 294 4.59 -2.53 13.17
CA GLU A 294 5.07 -3.06 14.45
C GLU A 294 4.09 -4.03 15.14
N GLY A 295 2.87 -4.16 14.63
CA GLY A 295 1.81 -5.00 15.20
C GLY A 295 1.25 -4.50 16.54
N THR A 296 1.56 -3.26 16.92
CA THR A 296 1.20 -2.68 18.24
C THR A 296 -0.16 -1.99 18.21
N LEU A 297 -0.49 -1.28 17.13
CA LEU A 297 -1.70 -0.47 17.03
C LEU A 297 -2.93 -1.20 16.49
N GLY A 298 -2.90 -2.53 16.40
CA GLY A 298 -4.05 -3.35 15.97
C GLY A 298 -4.18 -3.52 14.45
N VAL A 299 -5.31 -4.11 14.04
CA VAL A 299 -5.61 -4.54 12.67
C VAL A 299 -7.01 -4.11 12.32
N TYR A 300 -7.17 -3.51 11.14
CA TYR A 300 -8.41 -2.86 10.73
C TYR A 300 -8.82 -3.26 9.32
N ALA A 301 -10.11 -3.30 9.03
CA ALA A 301 -10.62 -3.51 7.68
C ALA A 301 -11.49 -2.33 7.23
N SER A 302 -11.13 -1.75 6.08
CA SER A 302 -11.92 -0.72 5.41
C SER A 302 -12.86 -1.36 4.40
N LYS A 303 -14.05 -0.78 4.22
CA LYS A 303 -15.08 -1.24 3.27
C LYS A 303 -15.10 -0.33 2.05
N ILE A 304 -15.14 -0.91 0.86
CA ILE A 304 -15.07 -0.21 -0.44
C ILE A 304 -16.23 -0.68 -1.32
N ILE A 305 -16.94 0.26 -1.94
CA ILE A 305 -18.05 -0.05 -2.86
C ILE A 305 -17.49 -0.62 -4.17
N LEU A 306 -18.07 -1.74 -4.63
CA LEU A 306 -17.79 -2.31 -5.95
C LEU A 306 -18.95 -2.13 -6.96
N ALA A 307 -20.01 -1.42 -6.57
CA ALA A 307 -21.11 -1.05 -7.45
C ALA A 307 -20.79 0.18 -8.32
N ASN A 308 -21.34 0.23 -9.54
CA ASN A 308 -21.02 1.25 -10.57
C ASN A 308 -21.11 2.70 -10.09
N THR A 309 -22.19 3.09 -9.40
CA THR A 309 -22.48 4.49 -9.05
C THR A 309 -21.38 5.14 -8.20
N ASN A 310 -20.68 4.35 -7.37
CA ASN A 310 -19.67 4.82 -6.43
C ASN A 310 -18.47 3.87 -6.39
N PHE A 311 -18.12 3.30 -7.54
CA PHE A 311 -17.09 2.27 -7.61
C PHE A 311 -15.77 2.77 -7.03
N GLY A 312 -15.15 1.97 -6.16
CA GLY A 312 -13.85 2.28 -5.57
C GLY A 312 -13.92 3.28 -4.42
N ASN A 313 -15.11 3.78 -4.03
CA ASN A 313 -15.25 4.67 -2.88
C ASN A 313 -15.14 3.92 -1.56
N ILE A 314 -14.21 4.37 -0.73
CA ILE A 314 -14.04 3.96 0.66
C ILE A 314 -15.21 4.51 1.47
N GLN A 315 -15.79 3.65 2.29
CA GLN A 315 -16.91 3.97 3.16
C GLN A 315 -16.40 4.45 4.52
N ALA A 316 -17.14 5.40 5.11
CA ALA A 316 -16.86 5.87 6.46
C ALA A 316 -16.93 4.70 7.48
N GLY A 317 -15.99 4.72 8.42
CA GLY A 317 -15.84 3.67 9.42
C GLY A 317 -14.74 2.65 9.10
N HIS A 318 -14.41 1.85 10.10
CA HIS A 318 -13.59 0.64 9.96
C HIS A 318 -14.12 -0.47 10.85
N HIS A 319 -13.77 -1.70 10.48
CA HIS A 319 -13.86 -2.84 11.37
C HIS A 319 -12.55 -3.01 12.11
N GLU A 320 -12.59 -2.89 13.44
CA GLU A 320 -11.48 -3.33 14.28
C GLU A 320 -11.48 -4.86 14.31
N ILE A 321 -10.43 -5.47 13.76
CA ILE A 321 -10.23 -6.93 13.82
C ILE A 321 -9.55 -7.30 15.14
N SER A 322 -8.58 -6.50 15.54
CA SER A 322 -7.91 -6.61 16.84
C SER A 322 -7.65 -5.23 17.41
N ALA A 323 -7.95 -5.06 18.70
CA ALA A 323 -7.64 -3.83 19.41
C ALA A 323 -6.12 -3.64 19.59
N PRO A 324 -5.65 -2.42 19.89
CA PRO A 324 -4.29 -2.16 20.35
C PRO A 324 -4.03 -2.91 21.68
N PHE A 325 -3.09 -3.87 21.68
CA PHE A 325 -2.76 -4.68 22.86
C PHE A 325 -1.24 -4.69 23.12
N ALA A 326 -0.83 -4.97 24.35
CA ALA A 326 0.57 -5.20 24.71
C ALA A 326 1.22 -6.38 23.94
N THR A 327 0.42 -7.34 23.47
CA THR A 327 0.90 -8.43 22.61
C THR A 327 0.80 -8.01 21.15
N LYS A 328 1.95 -7.95 20.47
CA LYS A 328 2.01 -7.60 19.05
C LYS A 328 1.14 -8.54 18.22
N LEU A 329 0.21 -7.98 17.46
CA LEU A 329 -0.59 -8.72 16.49
C LEU A 329 -0.42 -8.12 15.09
N TYR A 330 -0.07 -8.97 14.14
CA TYR A 330 0.01 -8.63 12.72
C TYR A 330 -1.25 -9.10 12.01
N ALA A 331 -1.66 -8.43 10.93
CA ALA A 331 -2.85 -8.87 10.22
C ALA A 331 -2.66 -10.30 9.74
N GLY A 332 -3.72 -11.08 9.88
CA GLY A 332 -3.72 -12.49 9.54
C GLY A 332 -4.64 -12.77 8.37
N GLN A 333 -4.40 -13.88 7.67
CA GLN A 333 -5.22 -14.26 6.52
C GLN A 333 -6.63 -14.66 6.99
N PRO A 334 -7.70 -13.95 6.58
CA PRO A 334 -9.06 -14.39 6.84
C PRO A 334 -9.44 -15.56 5.93
N ALA A 335 -10.46 -16.30 6.30
CA ALA A 335 -11.00 -17.37 5.46
C ALA A 335 -12.52 -17.43 5.52
N ARG A 336 -13.13 -17.82 4.40
CA ARG A 336 -14.57 -18.02 4.30
C ARG A 336 -14.93 -19.46 4.68
N TYR A 337 -15.80 -19.63 5.66
CA TYR A 337 -16.27 -20.94 6.12
C TYR A 337 -17.78 -20.90 6.32
N GLN A 338 -18.48 -21.91 5.77
CA GLN A 338 -19.94 -22.00 5.83
C GLN A 338 -20.67 -20.69 5.45
N GLY A 339 -20.15 -19.99 4.44
CA GLY A 339 -20.75 -18.76 3.90
C GLY A 339 -20.28 -17.46 4.56
N LEU A 340 -19.61 -17.52 5.72
CA LEU A 340 -19.20 -16.35 6.50
C LEU A 340 -17.68 -16.17 6.51
N TRP A 341 -17.22 -14.93 6.71
CA TRP A 341 -15.80 -14.61 6.86
C TRP A 341 -15.36 -14.64 8.31
N PHE A 342 -14.25 -15.34 8.57
CA PHE A 342 -13.61 -15.41 9.88
C PHE A 342 -12.24 -14.75 9.86
N PHE A 343 -11.99 -13.92 10.87
CA PHE A 343 -10.78 -13.13 11.02
C PHE A 343 -9.95 -13.63 12.19
N PRO A 344 -8.65 -13.88 11.98
CA PRO A 344 -7.73 -14.21 13.07
C PRO A 344 -7.58 -13.03 14.03
N ALA A 345 -7.47 -13.33 15.31
CA ALA A 345 -7.37 -12.33 16.40
C ALA A 345 -6.15 -12.56 17.31
N GLY A 346 -5.21 -13.44 16.92
CA GLY A 346 -4.03 -13.79 17.71
C GLY A 346 -4.22 -15.03 18.57
N ASN A 347 -3.23 -15.34 19.41
CA ASN A 347 -3.14 -16.60 20.17
C ASN A 347 -4.13 -16.71 21.34
N ASP A 348 -4.65 -15.60 21.86
CA ASP A 348 -5.41 -15.61 23.12
C ASP A 348 -6.89 -15.23 22.96
N TRP A 349 -7.30 -14.95 21.71
CA TRP A 349 -8.57 -14.30 21.41
C TRP A 349 -9.44 -15.12 20.46
N THR A 350 -10.74 -15.09 20.75
CA THR A 350 -11.74 -15.68 19.86
C THR A 350 -11.70 -14.98 18.50
N PRO A 351 -11.71 -15.73 17.39
CA PRO A 351 -11.83 -15.15 16.06
C PRO A 351 -13.06 -14.25 15.92
N ARG A 352 -12.95 -13.22 15.10
CA ARG A 352 -14.10 -12.40 14.71
C ARG A 352 -14.78 -12.98 13.48
N GLU A 353 -16.08 -12.74 13.35
CA GLU A 353 -16.94 -13.28 12.32
C GLU A 353 -17.82 -12.16 11.77
N LEU A 354 -17.83 -11.99 10.44
CA LEU A 354 -18.69 -11.04 9.75
C LEU A 354 -19.99 -11.74 9.37
N THR A 355 -21.06 -11.47 10.10
CA THR A 355 -22.36 -12.15 9.96
C THR A 355 -23.34 -11.40 9.07
N THR A 356 -23.14 -10.09 8.91
CA THR A 356 -24.03 -9.23 8.12
C THR A 356 -23.21 -8.15 7.44
N VAL A 357 -23.48 -7.94 6.16
CA VAL A 357 -22.93 -6.85 5.34
C VAL A 357 -24.07 -5.90 5.02
N GLY A 358 -23.96 -4.66 5.51
CA GLY A 358 -24.95 -3.60 5.28
C GLY A 358 -24.75 -2.87 3.95
N SER A 359 -25.71 -2.02 3.57
CA SER A 359 -25.81 -1.43 2.24
C SER A 359 -24.88 -0.25 1.92
N THR A 360 -24.27 0.38 2.93
CA THR A 360 -23.51 1.62 2.74
C THR A 360 -22.28 1.67 3.63
N THR A 361 -22.43 2.00 4.91
CA THR A 361 -21.29 2.20 5.82
C THR A 361 -20.88 0.92 6.54
N VAL A 362 -19.74 0.98 7.22
CA VAL A 362 -19.27 -0.09 8.11
C VAL A 362 -20.22 -0.29 9.29
N ALA A 363 -20.91 0.77 9.77
CA ALA A 363 -21.86 0.67 10.87
C ALA A 363 -23.08 -0.21 10.57
N GLY A 364 -23.38 -0.47 9.28
CA GLY A 364 -24.43 -1.41 8.87
C GLY A 364 -23.99 -2.87 8.88
N ASP A 365 -22.69 -3.15 9.01
CA ASP A 365 -22.17 -4.50 9.11
C ASP A 365 -22.29 -5.02 10.55
N THR A 366 -22.34 -6.35 10.70
CA THR A 366 -22.22 -7.00 12.00
C THR A 366 -20.96 -7.82 12.05
N LEU A 367 -19.95 -7.31 12.76
CA LEU A 367 -18.73 -8.04 13.11
C LEU A 367 -18.80 -8.42 14.59
N THR A 368 -18.67 -9.71 14.87
CA THR A 368 -18.74 -10.19 16.25
C THR A 368 -17.53 -9.73 17.06
N ALA A 369 -17.72 -9.37 18.33
CA ALA A 369 -16.63 -9.01 19.22
C ALA A 369 -15.62 -10.15 19.42
N ALA A 370 -14.34 -9.79 19.57
CA ALA A 370 -13.32 -10.69 20.07
C ALA A 370 -13.54 -10.94 21.59
N GLY A 371 -13.36 -12.18 22.04
CA GLY A 371 -13.47 -12.57 23.45
C GLY A 371 -12.16 -13.14 23.98
N SER A 372 -11.80 -12.82 25.22
CA SER A 372 -10.61 -13.38 25.88
C SER A 372 -10.86 -14.81 26.37
N GLY A 373 -9.83 -15.66 26.38
CA GLY A 373 -9.90 -17.03 26.93
C GLY A 373 -10.12 -18.12 25.89
N PHE A 374 -9.90 -17.81 24.61
CA PHE A 374 -9.95 -18.77 23.51
C PHE A 374 -8.55 -19.29 23.22
N ALA A 375 -8.30 -20.56 23.52
CA ALA A 375 -6.96 -21.12 23.59
C ALA A 375 -6.77 -22.39 22.72
N PRO A 376 -5.74 -22.41 21.85
CA PRO A 376 -5.11 -21.22 21.27
C PRO A 376 -6.09 -20.49 20.35
N GLY A 377 -5.74 -19.31 19.85
CA GLY A 377 -6.43 -18.58 18.80
C GLY A 377 -5.84 -18.84 17.42
N ALA A 378 -5.71 -17.82 16.57
CA ALA A 378 -5.21 -17.96 15.20
C ALA A 378 -4.45 -16.73 14.72
N ASP A 379 -3.35 -16.94 13.99
CA ASP A 379 -2.69 -15.93 13.15
C ASP A 379 -3.19 -16.01 11.70
N HIS A 380 -3.51 -17.20 11.20
CA HIS A 380 -4.03 -17.36 9.84
C HIS A 380 -5.11 -18.45 9.79
N PHE A 381 -6.07 -18.28 8.88
CA PHE A 381 -7.03 -19.31 8.50
C PHE A 381 -6.89 -19.75 7.04
N ALA A 382 -7.23 -21.01 6.77
CA ALA A 382 -7.42 -21.55 5.42
C ALA A 382 -8.43 -22.71 5.42
N ASN A 383 -8.90 -23.11 4.24
CA ASN A 383 -9.93 -24.15 4.09
C ASN A 383 -9.31 -25.48 3.68
N LEU A 384 -9.39 -26.49 4.55
CA LEU A 384 -9.04 -27.87 4.21
C LEU A 384 -10.30 -28.65 3.80
N GLY A 385 -10.67 -28.53 2.53
CA GLY A 385 -11.92 -29.10 2.04
C GLY A 385 -13.12 -28.46 2.76
N PRO A 386 -14.02 -29.24 3.40
CA PRO A 386 -15.16 -28.71 4.15
C PRO A 386 -14.79 -28.26 5.59
N GLN A 387 -13.52 -28.30 5.99
CA GLN A 387 -13.06 -27.91 7.33
C GLN A 387 -12.25 -26.62 7.28
N LEU A 388 -12.20 -25.91 8.40
CA LEU A 388 -11.28 -24.79 8.61
C LEU A 388 -9.98 -25.30 9.26
N VAL A 389 -8.85 -24.71 8.89
CA VAL A 389 -7.56 -24.91 9.56
C VAL A 389 -7.04 -23.57 10.04
N SER A 390 -6.31 -23.60 11.17
CA SER A 390 -5.63 -22.44 11.69
C SER A 390 -4.18 -22.75 12.02
N ALA A 391 -3.33 -21.74 11.94
CA ALA A 391 -1.96 -21.77 12.43
C ALA A 391 -1.69 -20.53 13.27
N VAL A 392 -0.88 -20.66 14.32
CA VAL A 392 -0.58 -19.58 15.27
C VAL A 392 0.79 -19.79 15.93
N GLN A 393 1.48 -18.68 16.20
CA GLN A 393 2.73 -18.68 16.96
C GLN A 393 2.50 -19.15 18.41
N ASP A 394 3.48 -19.85 18.98
CA ASP A 394 3.51 -20.20 20.41
C ASP A 394 3.58 -18.94 21.28
N GLY A 395 2.95 -18.99 22.46
CA GLY A 395 2.84 -17.83 23.35
C GLY A 395 2.23 -18.21 24.69
N THR A 396 1.24 -17.44 25.16
CA THR A 396 0.48 -17.77 26.37
C THR A 396 -0.18 -19.15 26.25
N ASN A 397 -0.70 -19.46 25.06
CA ASN A 397 -1.25 -20.77 24.70
C ASN A 397 -0.31 -21.49 23.71
N GLY A 398 -0.38 -22.82 23.72
CA GLY A 398 0.41 -23.68 22.84
C GLY A 398 0.17 -23.40 21.35
N GLY A 399 1.22 -22.99 20.63
CA GLY A 399 1.20 -22.67 19.20
C GLY A 399 1.43 -23.86 18.28
N GLY A 400 1.15 -23.66 16.99
CA GLY A 400 1.19 -24.67 15.93
C GLY A 400 -0.04 -24.62 15.03
N ALA A 401 -0.30 -25.72 14.31
CA ALA A 401 -1.47 -25.87 13.47
C ALA A 401 -2.56 -26.72 14.14
N ARG A 402 -3.80 -26.50 13.71
CA ARG A 402 -4.97 -27.29 14.14
C ARG A 402 -6.07 -27.27 13.10
N ILE A 403 -6.98 -28.24 13.22
CA ILE A 403 -8.07 -28.47 12.27
C ILE A 403 -9.39 -28.42 13.04
N LEU A 404 -10.33 -27.63 12.54
CA LEU A 404 -11.69 -27.57 13.04
C LEU A 404 -12.41 -28.88 12.69
N VAL A 405 -13.14 -29.48 13.63
CA VAL A 405 -13.97 -30.66 13.31
C VAL A 405 -14.98 -30.32 12.20
N LEU A 406 -15.38 -31.32 11.43
CA LEU A 406 -16.39 -31.13 10.38
C LEU A 406 -17.65 -30.47 10.97
N ASP A 407 -18.12 -29.42 10.30
CA ASP A 407 -19.27 -28.60 10.71
C ASP A 407 -19.16 -27.94 12.09
N GLY A 408 -17.95 -27.93 12.68
CA GLY A 408 -17.68 -27.23 13.92
C GLY A 408 -17.87 -25.72 13.74
N ALA A 409 -18.34 -25.05 14.79
CA ALA A 409 -18.36 -23.59 14.86
C ALA A 409 -16.93 -23.06 15.16
N PRO A 410 -16.33 -22.20 14.31
CA PRO A 410 -14.96 -21.72 14.49
C PRO A 410 -14.70 -20.94 15.78
N ARG A 411 -15.74 -20.32 16.34
CA ARG A 411 -15.66 -19.50 17.57
C ARG A 411 -15.85 -20.30 18.86
N THR A 412 -15.94 -21.63 18.76
CA THR A 412 -16.08 -22.53 19.92
C THR A 412 -14.82 -23.38 20.07
N SER A 413 -14.06 -23.18 21.15
CA SER A 413 -12.72 -23.77 21.32
C SER A 413 -12.71 -25.31 21.30
N VAL A 414 -13.73 -25.95 21.89
CA VAL A 414 -13.85 -27.44 21.91
C VAL A 414 -14.05 -28.07 20.54
N ASN A 415 -14.45 -27.29 19.53
CA ASN A 415 -14.60 -27.80 18.16
C ASN A 415 -13.25 -27.89 17.42
N TRP A 416 -12.18 -27.32 17.98
CA TRP A 416 -10.86 -27.40 17.38
C TRP A 416 -10.12 -28.64 17.89
N GLY A 417 -9.49 -29.37 16.97
CA GLY A 417 -8.59 -30.46 17.32
C GLY A 417 -7.37 -29.98 18.11
N SER A 418 -6.65 -30.95 18.70
CA SER A 418 -5.39 -30.68 19.39
C SER A 418 -4.38 -30.02 18.46
N VAL A 419 -3.62 -29.07 19.00
CA VAL A 419 -2.51 -28.42 18.29
C VAL A 419 -1.41 -29.44 17.98
N PHE A 420 -0.86 -29.35 16.77
CA PHE A 420 0.32 -30.11 16.38
C PHE A 420 1.33 -29.21 15.66
N GLN A 421 2.60 -29.61 15.74
CA GLN A 421 3.70 -28.81 15.23
C GLN A 421 3.83 -28.93 13.70
N VAL A 422 4.03 -27.79 13.04
CA VAL A 422 4.30 -27.67 11.60
C VAL A 422 5.39 -26.61 11.42
N GLY A 423 6.65 -27.04 11.28
CA GLY A 423 7.81 -26.15 11.43
C GLY A 423 8.07 -25.75 12.89
N ASP A 424 8.91 -24.75 13.14
CA ASP A 424 9.11 -24.18 14.47
C ASP A 424 7.83 -23.48 14.95
N LYS A 425 7.27 -23.96 16.06
CA LYS A 425 6.07 -23.40 16.68
C LYS A 425 6.32 -22.00 17.28
N ASN A 426 7.57 -21.66 17.61
CA ASN A 426 7.92 -20.34 18.14
C ASN A 426 7.98 -19.28 17.04
N GLU A 427 7.96 -19.68 15.77
CA GLU A 427 7.88 -18.76 14.64
C GLU A 427 6.43 -18.53 14.25
N ARG A 428 6.07 -17.26 14.02
CA ARG A 428 4.77 -16.93 13.46
C ARG A 428 4.69 -17.47 12.03
N PRO A 429 3.58 -18.14 11.64
CA PRO A 429 3.35 -18.46 10.24
C PRO A 429 3.36 -17.18 9.40
N ALA A 430 4.07 -17.18 8.28
CA ALA A 430 4.00 -16.09 7.31
C ALA A 430 2.80 -16.25 6.37
N GLY A 431 2.38 -17.50 6.11
CA GLY A 431 1.22 -17.78 5.27
C GLY A 431 0.66 -19.18 5.51
N LEU A 432 -0.63 -19.33 5.24
CA LEU A 432 -1.35 -20.60 5.36
C LEU A 432 -2.30 -20.78 4.16
N ARG A 433 -2.16 -21.88 3.43
CA ARG A 433 -3.01 -22.17 2.27
C ARG A 433 -3.22 -23.66 2.12
N SER A 434 -4.39 -24.05 1.65
CA SER A 434 -4.71 -25.46 1.44
C SER A 434 -4.89 -25.76 -0.05
N LEU A 435 -4.44 -26.95 -0.46
CA LEU A 435 -4.59 -27.50 -1.80
C LEU A 435 -4.83 -29.00 -1.72
N GLN A 436 -5.80 -29.50 -2.49
CA GLN A 436 -5.98 -30.93 -2.78
C GLN A 436 -5.88 -31.86 -1.54
N GLY A 437 -6.50 -31.47 -0.42
CA GLY A 437 -6.52 -32.30 0.81
C GLY A 437 -5.27 -32.20 1.70
N ALA A 438 -4.35 -31.30 1.37
CA ALA A 438 -3.25 -30.87 2.23
C ALA A 438 -3.35 -29.38 2.54
N SER A 439 -2.73 -28.97 3.64
CA SER A 439 -2.51 -27.58 4.01
C SER A 439 -1.02 -27.30 4.05
N PHE A 440 -0.64 -26.09 3.71
CA PHE A 440 0.73 -25.63 3.57
C PHE A 440 0.95 -24.42 4.45
N VAL A 441 2.03 -24.46 5.21
CA VAL A 441 2.44 -23.39 6.12
C VAL A 441 3.78 -22.88 5.65
N LEU A 442 3.84 -21.59 5.36
CA LEU A 442 5.09 -20.90 5.11
C LEU A 442 5.56 -20.30 6.44
N ASN A 443 6.75 -20.66 6.89
CA ASN A 443 7.44 -20.00 8.00
C ASN A 443 8.84 -19.54 7.52
N ARG A 444 9.69 -19.04 8.43
CA ARG A 444 11.04 -18.59 8.06
C ARG A 444 11.97 -19.78 7.78
N GLU A 445 11.70 -20.95 8.34
CA GLU A 445 12.47 -22.16 8.07
C GLU A 445 12.21 -22.80 6.71
N GLY A 446 11.05 -22.55 6.11
CA GLY A 446 10.66 -23.25 4.89
C GLY A 446 9.16 -23.26 4.58
N LEU A 447 8.84 -24.04 3.54
CA LEU A 447 7.46 -24.44 3.24
C LEU A 447 7.22 -25.82 3.84
N PHE A 448 6.19 -25.94 4.65
CA PHE A 448 5.76 -27.19 5.27
C PHE A 448 4.38 -27.56 4.76
N SER A 449 4.04 -28.85 4.80
CA SER A 449 2.69 -29.33 4.52
C SER A 449 2.19 -30.22 5.64
N PHE A 450 0.87 -30.32 5.79
CA PHE A 450 0.20 -31.31 6.62
C PHE A 450 -1.12 -31.77 6.00
N ASN A 451 -1.54 -33.00 6.31
CA ASN A 451 -2.82 -33.55 5.85
C ASN A 451 -3.92 -33.47 6.92
N SER A 452 -5.12 -33.95 6.59
CA SER A 452 -6.27 -33.99 7.52
C SER A 452 -6.06 -34.82 8.80
N LYS A 453 -4.99 -35.62 8.87
CA LYS A 453 -4.61 -36.39 10.07
C LYS A 453 -3.52 -35.68 10.90
N GLY A 454 -3.15 -34.45 10.55
CA GLY A 454 -2.11 -33.67 11.23
C GLY A 454 -0.69 -34.19 11.01
N ARG A 455 -0.46 -35.06 10.02
CA ARG A 455 0.90 -35.51 9.68
C ARG A 455 1.59 -34.41 8.89
N SER A 456 2.61 -33.80 9.48
CA SER A 456 3.37 -32.70 8.88
C SER A 456 4.69 -33.18 8.27
N GLY A 457 5.18 -32.44 7.27
CA GLY A 457 6.45 -32.68 6.62
C GLY A 457 7.00 -31.44 5.94
N LEU A 458 8.32 -31.34 5.87
CA LEU A 458 9.04 -30.29 5.16
C LEU A 458 8.88 -30.50 3.65
N VAL A 459 8.46 -29.46 2.94
CA VAL A 459 8.36 -29.43 1.48
C VAL A 459 9.62 -28.80 0.87
N PHE A 460 10.07 -27.69 1.46
CA PHE A 460 11.20 -26.91 0.95
C PHE A 460 11.93 -26.19 2.09
N GLU A 461 13.26 -26.35 2.17
CA GLU A 461 14.11 -25.97 3.33
C GLU A 461 14.94 -24.69 3.12
N ASP A 462 15.10 -24.22 1.87
CA ASP A 462 16.13 -23.23 1.50
C ASP A 462 15.77 -21.77 1.85
N LEU A 463 14.95 -21.55 2.87
CA LEU A 463 14.69 -20.22 3.43
C LEU A 463 15.62 -19.89 4.63
N ARG A 464 16.38 -20.88 5.12
CA ARG A 464 17.14 -20.76 6.40
C ARG A 464 18.38 -19.87 6.35
N SER A 465 19.03 -19.72 5.19
CA SER A 465 20.24 -18.90 5.07
C SER A 465 19.93 -17.41 4.84
N TRP A 466 18.70 -17.10 4.40
CA TRP A 466 18.23 -15.77 4.06
C TRP A 466 16.89 -15.53 4.74
N PRO A 467 16.87 -14.89 5.93
CA PRO A 467 15.64 -14.75 6.69
C PRO A 467 14.56 -14.07 5.87
N SER A 468 13.38 -14.69 5.78
CA SER A 468 12.18 -14.01 5.29
C SER A 468 12.04 -12.71 6.07
N THR A 469 12.18 -11.59 5.38
CA THR A 469 12.07 -10.26 6.01
C THR A 469 10.63 -9.94 6.41
N PHE A 470 9.64 -10.63 5.82
CA PHE A 470 8.24 -10.27 6.00
C PHE A 470 7.54 -11.15 7.03
N LYS A 471 6.69 -10.49 7.82
CA LYS A 471 5.84 -11.10 8.86
C LYS A 471 4.65 -11.86 8.26
N ASN A 472 4.18 -11.41 7.10
CA ASN A 472 3.25 -12.10 6.22
C ASN A 472 3.93 -12.40 4.88
N GLY A 473 3.64 -13.55 4.28
CA GLY A 473 4.26 -14.01 3.05
C GLY A 473 3.24 -14.36 1.97
N VAL A 474 3.70 -14.31 0.73
CA VAL A 474 2.92 -14.79 -0.42
C VAL A 474 2.77 -16.30 -0.33
N LEU A 475 1.52 -16.78 -0.31
CA LEU A 475 1.18 -18.18 -0.47
C LEU A 475 -0.18 -18.32 -1.17
N VAL A 476 -0.15 -18.37 -2.50
CA VAL A 476 -1.37 -18.32 -3.32
C VAL A 476 -1.49 -19.54 -4.25
N PRO A 477 -2.70 -20.06 -4.50
CA PRO A 477 -2.90 -21.21 -5.36
C PRO A 477 -2.74 -20.80 -6.84
N ARG A 478 -2.09 -21.66 -7.64
CA ARG A 478 -2.01 -21.52 -9.10
C ARG A 478 -1.83 -22.87 -9.77
N GLU A 479 -2.62 -23.14 -10.82
CA GLU A 479 -2.44 -24.31 -11.70
C GLU A 479 -2.34 -25.66 -10.94
N GLY A 480 -3.08 -25.81 -9.83
CA GLY A 480 -3.03 -27.00 -8.97
C GLY A 480 -1.87 -27.04 -7.95
N GLY A 481 -0.96 -26.07 -8.00
CA GLY A 481 0.13 -25.86 -7.06
C GLY A 481 0.05 -24.53 -6.31
N LEU A 482 1.18 -24.11 -5.73
CA LEU A 482 1.34 -22.89 -4.95
C LEU A 482 2.36 -21.96 -5.61
N LEU A 483 2.04 -20.67 -5.63
CA LEU A 483 3.06 -19.64 -5.70
C LEU A 483 3.43 -19.19 -4.30
N PHE A 484 4.72 -19.08 -4.05
CA PHE A 484 5.24 -18.55 -2.80
C PHE A 484 6.48 -17.70 -3.05
N ARG A 485 6.71 -16.73 -2.16
CA ARG A 485 7.88 -15.87 -2.21
C ARG A 485 9.12 -16.63 -1.73
N HIS A 486 10.24 -16.41 -2.41
CA HIS A 486 11.57 -16.85 -2.00
C HIS A 486 12.55 -15.66 -2.09
N PRO A 487 13.65 -15.64 -1.32
CA PRO A 487 14.69 -14.61 -1.42
C PRO A 487 15.27 -14.43 -2.83
N SER A 488 15.24 -15.48 -3.65
CA SER A 488 15.68 -15.44 -5.06
C SER A 488 14.55 -15.30 -6.07
N GLY A 489 13.38 -14.81 -5.64
CA GLY A 489 12.26 -14.48 -6.52
C GLY A 489 10.96 -15.19 -6.20
N LEU A 490 10.00 -15.13 -7.13
CA LEU A 490 8.73 -15.85 -7.01
C LEU A 490 8.92 -17.31 -7.43
N ARG A 491 8.42 -18.24 -6.60
CA ARG A 491 8.52 -19.69 -6.85
C ARG A 491 7.15 -20.31 -7.09
N SER A 492 7.08 -21.21 -8.06
CA SER A 492 5.93 -22.06 -8.33
C SER A 492 6.24 -23.49 -7.89
N TYR A 493 5.42 -24.04 -7.00
CA TYR A 493 5.54 -25.40 -6.50
C TYR A 493 4.30 -26.21 -6.87
N LEU A 494 4.50 -27.23 -7.69
CA LEU A 494 3.51 -28.28 -7.91
C LEU A 494 3.79 -29.43 -6.92
N PRO A 495 2.78 -29.91 -6.15
CA PRO A 495 3.00 -30.98 -5.18
C PRO A 495 3.72 -32.19 -5.77
N GLY A 496 4.89 -32.50 -5.20
CA GLY A 496 5.75 -33.62 -5.64
C GLY A 496 6.87 -33.24 -6.60
N GLU A 497 6.92 -32.00 -7.10
CA GLU A 497 7.97 -31.50 -7.98
C GLU A 497 8.83 -30.43 -7.27
N PRO A 498 10.11 -30.24 -7.67
CA PRO A 498 10.92 -29.15 -7.16
C PRO A 498 10.31 -27.78 -7.52
N PRO A 499 10.36 -26.77 -6.62
CA PRO A 499 9.89 -25.43 -6.97
C PRO A 499 10.66 -24.80 -8.13
N GLU A 500 9.94 -24.21 -9.08
CA GLU A 500 10.50 -23.52 -10.25
C GLU A 500 10.39 -21.99 -10.11
N GLY A 501 11.24 -21.25 -10.82
CA GLY A 501 11.19 -19.78 -10.84
C GLY A 501 10.07 -19.24 -11.74
N LEU A 502 9.40 -18.17 -11.31
CA LEU A 502 8.35 -17.47 -12.05
C LEU A 502 8.60 -15.96 -12.03
N GLY A 503 8.06 -15.23 -13.00
CA GLY A 503 8.15 -13.76 -13.07
C GLY A 503 9.49 -13.28 -13.62
N LEU A 504 9.93 -12.09 -13.20
CA LEU A 504 11.18 -11.47 -13.66
C LEU A 504 12.41 -12.34 -13.40
N ASP A 505 12.45 -13.06 -12.29
CA ASP A 505 13.65 -13.81 -11.89
C ASP A 505 13.92 -14.99 -12.83
N SER A 506 12.85 -15.58 -13.38
CA SER A 506 12.96 -16.60 -14.43
C SER A 506 13.58 -16.08 -15.74
N GLN A 507 13.60 -14.76 -15.95
CA GLN A 507 14.13 -14.11 -17.14
C GLN A 507 15.56 -13.57 -16.95
N ILE A 508 15.96 -13.32 -15.71
CA ILE A 508 17.23 -12.68 -15.32
C ILE A 508 18.29 -13.72 -14.88
N LEU A 509 17.91 -14.80 -14.20
CA LEU A 509 18.85 -15.78 -13.62
C LEU A 509 19.78 -16.41 -14.67
N GLY A 510 21.09 -16.35 -14.42
CA GLY A 510 22.14 -16.99 -15.23
C GLY A 510 22.64 -16.17 -16.44
N LYS A 511 22.15 -14.93 -16.63
CA LYS A 511 22.65 -14.02 -17.66
C LYS A 511 23.74 -13.10 -17.08
N PRO A 512 24.81 -12.78 -17.84
CA PRO A 512 25.83 -11.85 -17.38
C PRO A 512 25.19 -10.49 -17.11
N LEU A 513 25.44 -9.95 -15.91
CA LEU A 513 25.04 -8.59 -15.56
C LEU A 513 25.78 -7.61 -16.49
N PRO A 514 25.08 -6.69 -17.17
CA PRO A 514 25.72 -5.60 -17.88
C PRO A 514 26.48 -4.68 -16.90
N PRO A 515 27.37 -3.80 -17.40
CA PRO A 515 27.98 -2.75 -16.60
C PRO A 515 26.90 -1.81 -16.03
N ALA A 516 27.09 -1.34 -14.80
CA ALA A 516 26.12 -0.53 -14.06
C ALA A 516 25.55 0.64 -14.89
N GLY A 517 24.22 0.71 -14.96
CA GLY A 517 23.43 1.79 -15.55
C GLY A 517 22.37 2.36 -14.58
N PRO A 518 21.64 3.42 -14.95
CA PRO A 518 20.84 4.20 -14.00
C PRO A 518 19.57 3.53 -13.45
N THR A 519 19.06 2.42 -14.02
CA THR A 519 17.72 1.91 -13.68
C THR A 519 17.55 0.39 -13.82
N GLU A 520 18.56 -0.41 -13.49
CA GLU A 520 18.60 -1.85 -13.84
C GLU A 520 17.72 -2.77 -12.94
N VAL A 521 16.99 -3.71 -13.56
CA VAL A 521 16.24 -4.77 -12.84
C VAL A 521 17.17 -5.96 -12.61
N HIS A 522 17.74 -6.09 -11.41
CA HIS A 522 18.74 -7.12 -11.10
C HIS A 522 18.27 -8.20 -10.12
N GLY A 523 17.01 -8.12 -9.69
CA GLY A 523 16.46 -8.86 -8.57
C GLY A 523 15.60 -7.93 -7.74
N GLY A 524 14.81 -8.49 -6.82
CA GLY A 524 13.84 -7.71 -6.06
C GLY A 524 12.90 -8.57 -5.25
N PHE A 525 12.01 -7.93 -4.50
CA PHE A 525 11.06 -8.60 -3.62
C PHE A 525 9.63 -8.52 -4.15
N TYR A 526 9.01 -9.68 -4.26
CA TYR A 526 7.56 -9.75 -4.48
C TYR A 526 6.86 -9.49 -3.16
N HIS A 527 5.99 -8.49 -3.18
CA HIS A 527 5.04 -8.15 -2.14
C HIS A 527 3.74 -8.93 -2.42
N GLY A 528 2.60 -8.26 -2.52
CA GLY A 528 1.32 -8.87 -2.85
C GLY A 528 1.39 -9.59 -4.19
N VAL A 529 0.83 -10.80 -4.22
CA VAL A 529 0.67 -11.59 -5.45
C VAL A 529 -0.76 -12.13 -5.46
N VAL A 530 -1.44 -11.99 -6.60
CA VAL A 530 -2.78 -12.54 -6.81
C VAL A 530 -2.84 -13.21 -8.18
N VAL A 531 -3.58 -14.31 -8.26
CA VAL A 531 -3.74 -15.10 -9.48
C VAL A 531 -5.20 -15.08 -9.89
N VAL A 532 -5.46 -14.74 -11.16
CA VAL A 532 -6.80 -14.70 -11.76
C VAL A 532 -6.72 -15.20 -13.20
N GLY A 533 -7.42 -16.30 -13.49
CA GLY A 533 -7.30 -16.98 -14.78
C GLY A 533 -5.84 -17.30 -15.12
N ASP A 534 -5.38 -16.82 -16.28
CA ASP A 534 -4.01 -17.02 -16.78
C ASP A 534 -3.02 -15.93 -16.30
N PHE A 535 -3.49 -14.96 -15.52
CA PHE A 535 -2.72 -13.80 -15.09
C PHE A 535 -2.31 -13.91 -13.63
N THR A 536 -1.07 -13.55 -13.35
CA THR A 536 -0.54 -13.33 -12.01
C THR A 536 -0.16 -11.87 -11.88
N TYR A 537 -0.86 -11.14 -11.02
CA TYR A 537 -0.52 -9.74 -10.69
C TYR A 537 0.36 -9.71 -9.46
N SER A 538 1.31 -8.81 -9.42
CA SER A 538 2.18 -8.66 -8.27
C SER A 538 2.75 -7.26 -8.09
N LEU A 539 2.96 -6.85 -6.84
CA LEU A 539 3.81 -5.70 -6.51
C LEU A 539 5.25 -6.18 -6.37
N TYR A 540 6.18 -5.57 -7.10
CA TYR A 540 7.58 -5.98 -7.16
C TYR A 540 8.51 -4.81 -6.82
N GLN A 541 9.17 -4.90 -5.68
CA GLN A 541 10.14 -3.92 -5.22
C GLN A 541 11.51 -4.24 -5.82
N GLN A 542 12.00 -3.37 -6.70
CA GLN A 542 13.26 -3.59 -7.40
C GLN A 542 14.46 -3.38 -6.47
N ASP A 543 14.43 -2.33 -5.65
CA ASP A 543 15.46 -2.03 -4.66
C ASP A 543 14.86 -2.08 -3.25
N PRO A 544 15.32 -2.98 -2.36
CA PRO A 544 14.84 -3.06 -0.98
C PRO A 544 15.11 -1.84 -0.12
N ASN A 545 15.91 -0.88 -0.57
CA ASN A 545 16.17 0.35 0.17
C ASN A 545 15.24 1.50 -0.24
N THR A 546 14.38 1.29 -1.24
CA THR A 546 13.42 2.28 -1.73
C THR A 546 11.99 1.82 -1.51
N ASP A 547 11.06 2.75 -1.37
CA ASP A 547 9.62 2.47 -1.34
C ASP A 547 9.02 2.24 -2.73
N SER A 548 9.81 2.38 -3.80
CA SER A 548 9.32 2.19 -5.17
C SER A 548 9.13 0.71 -5.53
N ALA A 549 7.95 0.40 -6.05
CA ALA A 549 7.60 -0.91 -6.59
C ALA A 549 6.99 -0.80 -7.99
N LEU A 550 7.16 -1.85 -8.80
CA LEU A 550 6.47 -2.06 -10.05
C LEU A 550 5.18 -2.85 -9.84
N ILE A 551 4.14 -2.48 -10.57
CA ILE A 551 2.91 -3.26 -10.68
C ILE A 551 3.07 -4.18 -11.88
N LEU A 552 3.32 -5.46 -11.63
CA LEU A 552 3.60 -6.44 -12.68
C LEU A 552 2.38 -7.30 -12.99
N VAL A 553 2.30 -7.72 -14.25
CA VAL A 553 1.45 -8.81 -14.70
C VAL A 553 2.32 -9.87 -15.36
N THR A 554 2.16 -11.12 -14.94
CA THR A 554 2.84 -12.29 -15.51
C THR A 554 1.82 -13.26 -16.07
N TYR A 555 2.03 -13.73 -17.29
CA TYR A 555 1.13 -14.66 -18.01
C TYR A 555 1.94 -15.57 -18.93
N LYS A 556 1.34 -16.68 -19.38
CA LYS A 556 1.98 -17.53 -20.39
C LYS A 556 1.83 -16.92 -21.77
N ASN A 557 2.89 -16.94 -22.58
CA ASN A 557 2.80 -16.51 -23.98
C ASN A 557 1.77 -17.34 -24.77
N GLN A 558 1.41 -16.90 -25.97
CA GLN A 558 0.40 -17.59 -26.82
C GLN A 558 0.72 -19.07 -27.12
N ARG A 559 1.97 -19.51 -26.93
CA ARG A 559 2.39 -20.91 -27.12
C ARG A 559 2.35 -21.73 -25.83
N GLY A 560 2.03 -21.12 -24.68
CA GLY A 560 1.89 -21.77 -23.38
C GLY A 560 3.20 -22.13 -22.67
N ASN A 561 4.36 -21.85 -23.29
CA ASN A 561 5.63 -22.48 -22.89
C ASN A 561 6.59 -21.53 -22.17
N VAL A 562 6.34 -20.22 -22.17
CA VAL A 562 7.23 -19.22 -21.57
C VAL A 562 6.40 -18.17 -20.84
N SER A 563 6.80 -17.85 -19.61
CA SER A 563 6.23 -16.76 -18.82
C SER A 563 6.72 -15.41 -19.32
N VAL A 564 5.77 -14.51 -19.61
CA VAL A 564 5.99 -13.13 -20.03
C VAL A 564 5.58 -12.22 -18.88
N THR A 565 6.40 -11.21 -18.58
CA THR A 565 6.11 -10.23 -17.54
C THR A 565 6.05 -8.84 -18.17
N GLN A 566 5.00 -8.08 -17.86
CA GLN A 566 4.82 -6.69 -18.27
C GLN A 566 4.60 -5.82 -17.04
N SER A 567 4.86 -4.52 -17.16
CA SER A 567 4.68 -3.54 -16.08
C SER A 567 3.53 -2.61 -16.40
N LEU A 568 2.57 -2.51 -15.48
CA LEU A 568 1.40 -1.64 -15.60
C LEU A 568 1.69 -0.22 -15.12
N GLY A 569 2.79 -0.02 -14.38
CA GLY A 569 3.14 1.24 -13.74
C GLY A 569 3.97 1.02 -12.49
N THR A 570 4.07 2.07 -11.69
CA THR A 570 4.75 2.09 -10.39
C THR A 570 3.74 2.30 -9.26
N SER A 571 4.15 1.91 -8.06
CA SER A 571 3.45 2.12 -6.79
C SER A 571 4.48 2.44 -5.72
N ALA A 572 4.13 3.24 -4.72
CA ALA A 572 4.90 3.43 -3.51
C ALA A 572 4.46 2.40 -2.45
N LEU A 573 5.41 1.88 -1.69
CA LEU A 573 5.19 0.95 -0.59
C LEU A 573 5.18 1.73 0.73
N PRO A 574 4.07 1.73 1.48
CA PRO A 574 4.01 2.41 2.79
C PRO A 574 5.03 1.84 3.78
N ALA A 575 5.21 0.51 3.80
CA ALA A 575 6.17 -0.17 4.65
C ALA A 575 7.02 -1.16 3.83
N VAL A 576 8.28 -0.80 3.57
CA VAL A 576 9.24 -1.63 2.83
C VAL A 576 9.49 -3.01 3.48
N PRO A 577 9.63 -3.13 4.82
CA PRO A 577 9.89 -4.41 5.48
C PRO A 577 8.65 -5.31 5.62
N ASP A 578 7.47 -4.89 5.16
CA ASP A 578 6.24 -5.63 5.34
C ASP A 578 5.56 -5.97 4.01
N LEU A 579 4.71 -7.01 4.04
CA LEU A 579 3.96 -7.42 2.86
C LEU A 579 2.91 -6.39 2.49
N ASN A 580 3.03 -5.78 1.31
CA ASN A 580 2.01 -4.92 0.72
C ASN A 580 1.13 -5.71 -0.23
N GLY A 581 -0.11 -6.01 0.16
CA GLY A 581 -1.03 -6.86 -0.58
C GLY A 581 -1.60 -6.21 -1.85
N CYS A 582 -2.04 -7.07 -2.77
CA CYS A 582 -2.88 -6.70 -3.91
C CYS A 582 -3.94 -7.80 -4.13
N THR A 583 -5.04 -7.46 -4.79
CA THR A 583 -6.09 -8.42 -5.14
C THR A 583 -6.76 -8.09 -6.48
N VAL A 584 -7.38 -9.06 -7.12
CA VAL A 584 -8.30 -8.82 -8.23
C VAL A 584 -9.70 -9.16 -7.77
N VAL A 585 -10.58 -8.16 -7.78
CA VAL A 585 -12.01 -8.33 -7.51
C VAL A 585 -12.73 -8.77 -8.78
N LEU A 586 -13.69 -9.68 -8.67
CA LEU A 586 -14.40 -10.27 -9.81
C LEU A 586 -15.88 -9.87 -9.86
N ASN A 587 -16.43 -9.38 -8.76
CA ASN A 587 -17.85 -9.05 -8.66
C ASN A 587 -18.15 -7.57 -8.89
N GLY A 588 -17.13 -6.73 -9.11
CA GLY A 588 -17.30 -5.29 -9.29
C GLY A 588 -17.87 -4.87 -10.65
N THR A 589 -18.55 -3.72 -10.67
CA THR A 589 -19.20 -3.12 -11.85
C THR A 589 -18.65 -1.72 -12.18
N PRO A 590 -17.32 -1.55 -12.33
CA PRO A 590 -16.69 -0.23 -12.46
C PRO A 590 -17.08 0.55 -13.72
N ILE A 591 -17.51 -0.14 -14.78
CA ILE A 591 -17.84 0.48 -16.09
C ILE A 591 -19.35 0.56 -16.30
N SER A 592 -20.09 -0.47 -15.89
CA SER A 592 -21.52 -0.60 -16.15
C SER A 592 -22.19 -1.44 -15.07
N SER A 593 -23.37 -1.03 -14.60
CA SER A 593 -24.18 -1.83 -13.69
C SER A 593 -24.73 -3.12 -14.32
N ALA A 594 -24.63 -3.28 -15.65
CA ALA A 594 -25.18 -4.44 -16.35
C ALA A 594 -24.23 -5.65 -16.42
N TYR A 595 -22.94 -5.48 -16.13
CA TYR A 595 -21.96 -6.55 -16.19
C TYR A 595 -20.77 -6.30 -15.26
N THR A 596 -20.22 -7.38 -14.71
CA THR A 596 -19.02 -7.28 -13.89
C THR A 596 -17.78 -7.11 -14.75
N THR A 597 -16.78 -6.41 -14.21
CA THR A 597 -15.47 -6.24 -14.85
C THR A 597 -14.38 -6.41 -13.80
N PRO A 598 -13.47 -7.38 -13.96
CA PRO A 598 -12.37 -7.59 -13.03
C PRO A 598 -11.56 -6.32 -12.80
N THR A 599 -11.18 -6.07 -11.56
CA THR A 599 -10.41 -4.87 -11.19
C THR A 599 -9.29 -5.24 -10.23
N LEU A 600 -8.06 -4.83 -10.55
CA LEU A 600 -6.90 -4.99 -9.68
C LEU A 600 -6.91 -3.85 -8.64
N PHE A 601 -6.89 -4.19 -7.35
CA PHE A 601 -6.71 -3.27 -6.23
C PHE A 601 -5.36 -3.50 -5.55
N PHE A 602 -4.71 -2.42 -5.12
CA PHE A 602 -3.42 -2.44 -4.43
C PHE A 602 -3.21 -1.18 -3.61
N GLY A 603 -2.37 -1.26 -2.58
CA GLY A 603 -1.91 -0.08 -1.84
C GLY A 603 -0.84 0.68 -2.62
N ASP A 604 -0.96 2.01 -2.64
CA ASP A 604 0.02 2.93 -3.23
C ASP A 604 0.26 4.09 -2.25
N GLY A 605 1.37 4.01 -1.51
CA GLY A 605 1.62 4.87 -0.35
C GLY A 605 0.49 4.76 0.67
N SER A 606 -0.13 5.89 0.99
CA SER A 606 -1.28 5.99 1.90
C SER A 606 -2.64 5.74 1.25
N ASP A 607 -2.68 5.51 -0.07
CA ASP A 607 -3.92 5.35 -0.82
C ASP A 607 -4.20 3.91 -1.21
N LEU A 608 -5.47 3.63 -1.46
CA LEU A 608 -5.89 2.47 -2.22
C LEU A 608 -6.08 2.88 -3.68
N ARG A 609 -5.46 2.14 -4.60
CA ARG A 609 -5.57 2.39 -6.04
C ARG A 609 -6.05 1.16 -6.77
N TYR A 610 -6.58 1.40 -7.97
CA TYR A 610 -7.14 0.33 -8.78
C TYR A 610 -6.99 0.51 -10.29
N ILE A 611 -6.87 -0.62 -10.99
CA ILE A 611 -6.81 -0.72 -12.45
C ILE A 611 -7.97 -1.57 -12.94
N ILE A 612 -8.80 -1.00 -13.81
CA ILE A 612 -9.92 -1.73 -14.42
C ILE A 612 -9.39 -2.60 -15.57
N LEU A 613 -9.61 -3.91 -15.48
CA LEU A 613 -9.13 -4.89 -16.46
C LEU A 613 -10.22 -5.19 -17.52
N ASP A 614 -9.90 -6.03 -18.49
CA ASP A 614 -10.92 -6.59 -19.39
C ASP A 614 -11.73 -7.71 -18.70
N PRO A 615 -12.83 -8.21 -19.32
CA PRO A 615 -13.64 -9.29 -18.74
C PRO A 615 -12.92 -10.62 -18.48
N ARG A 616 -11.71 -10.83 -19.03
CA ARG A 616 -10.85 -11.99 -18.78
C ARG A 616 -9.76 -11.69 -17.74
N ALA A 617 -9.88 -10.57 -17.04
CA ALA A 617 -8.88 -10.03 -16.13
C ALA A 617 -7.52 -9.80 -16.82
N SER A 618 -7.52 -9.51 -18.11
CA SER A 618 -6.34 -9.12 -18.89
C SER A 618 -6.19 -7.59 -18.86
N PRO A 619 -4.97 -7.06 -18.73
CA PRO A 619 -4.72 -5.63 -18.93
C PRO A 619 -4.68 -5.27 -20.43
N PHE A 620 -4.66 -6.27 -21.32
CA PHE A 620 -4.62 -6.10 -22.76
C PHE A 620 -6.04 -6.04 -23.35
N ARG A 621 -6.58 -4.83 -23.46
CA ARG A 621 -7.86 -4.59 -24.13
C ARG A 621 -7.73 -4.58 -25.65
N ALA A 622 -8.83 -4.88 -26.35
CA ALA A 622 -8.84 -4.86 -27.81
C ALA A 622 -8.71 -3.43 -28.34
N ARG A 623 -8.26 -3.28 -29.59
CA ARG A 623 -8.12 -1.96 -30.24
C ARG A 623 -9.45 -1.24 -30.48
N ALA A 624 -10.57 -1.94 -30.42
CA ALA A 624 -11.90 -1.36 -30.50
C ALA A 624 -12.41 -0.84 -29.15
N ASP A 625 -11.77 -1.21 -28.03
CA ASP A 625 -12.24 -0.89 -26.69
C ASP A 625 -11.70 0.47 -26.23
N THR A 626 -12.60 1.42 -25.99
CA THR A 626 -12.24 2.69 -25.36
C THR A 626 -12.09 2.51 -23.84
N HIS A 627 -11.01 3.03 -23.28
CA HIS A 627 -10.75 3.01 -21.85
C HIS A 627 -9.73 4.09 -21.46
N ARG A 628 -9.70 4.44 -20.18
CA ARG A 628 -8.67 5.31 -19.61
C ARG A 628 -7.29 4.65 -19.71
N VAL A 629 -6.29 5.43 -20.09
CA VAL A 629 -4.89 5.00 -20.17
C VAL A 629 -3.99 5.91 -19.34
N ASN A 630 -2.84 5.40 -18.89
CA ASN A 630 -1.84 6.20 -18.23
C ASN A 630 -1.41 7.40 -19.10
N ILE A 631 -1.20 8.53 -18.43
CA ILE A 631 -0.79 9.81 -19.06
C ILE A 631 0.71 10.04 -19.03
N SER A 632 1.45 9.22 -18.29
CA SER A 632 2.90 9.18 -18.30
C SER A 632 3.35 7.73 -18.26
N ALA A 633 4.37 7.39 -19.03
CA ALA A 633 4.97 6.07 -18.97
C ALA A 633 6.40 6.09 -19.52
N ASP A 634 7.15 5.05 -19.20
CA ASP A 634 8.56 4.93 -19.49
C ASP A 634 8.89 3.49 -19.95
N ALA A 635 9.77 3.34 -20.94
CA ALA A 635 10.35 2.06 -21.31
C ALA A 635 11.77 2.21 -21.87
N TYR A 636 12.63 1.28 -21.44
CA TYR A 636 13.97 1.11 -21.98
C TYR A 636 14.08 -0.27 -22.64
N MET A 637 14.47 -0.25 -23.91
CA MET A 637 14.67 -1.48 -24.68
C MET A 637 15.97 -2.18 -24.24
N SER A 638 16.10 -3.47 -24.59
CA SER A 638 17.34 -4.22 -24.36
C SER A 638 18.55 -3.57 -25.06
N GLU A 639 19.72 -3.61 -24.43
CA GLU A 639 20.96 -3.05 -24.99
C GLU A 639 21.36 -3.78 -26.28
N LEU A 640 21.45 -3.04 -27.37
CA LEU A 640 21.97 -3.52 -28.63
C LEU A 640 23.48 -3.33 -28.66
N ARG A 641 24.24 -4.42 -28.87
CA ARG A 641 25.71 -4.40 -28.96
C ARG A 641 26.17 -4.68 -30.39
N PHE A 642 27.10 -3.87 -30.88
CA PHE A 642 27.71 -4.02 -32.19
C PHE A 642 29.10 -4.65 -32.06
N THR A 643 29.40 -5.61 -32.94
CA THR A 643 30.72 -6.25 -33.01
C THR A 643 31.79 -5.27 -33.50
N GLU A 644 31.41 -4.33 -34.35
CA GLU A 644 32.26 -3.26 -34.88
C GLU A 644 31.62 -1.89 -34.62
N PRO A 645 32.41 -0.79 -34.48
CA PRO A 645 31.85 0.54 -34.32
C PRO A 645 30.97 0.97 -35.49
N VAL A 646 29.77 1.48 -35.18
CA VAL A 646 28.78 1.93 -36.17
C VAL A 646 28.55 3.43 -36.03
N ASP A 647 28.44 4.13 -37.16
CA ASP A 647 27.91 5.48 -37.23
C ASP A 647 26.38 5.40 -37.38
N LEU A 648 25.62 5.85 -36.38
CA LEU A 648 24.16 5.92 -36.46
C LEU A 648 23.77 7.10 -37.36
N THR A 649 22.82 6.89 -38.27
CA THR A 649 22.46 7.87 -39.31
C THR A 649 21.03 8.36 -39.24
N ASP A 650 20.07 7.47 -39.01
CA ASP A 650 18.65 7.85 -38.93
C ASP A 650 17.89 6.96 -37.95
N LEU A 651 16.87 7.55 -37.34
CA LEU A 651 15.83 6.85 -36.58
C LEU A 651 14.48 7.15 -37.23
N ILE A 652 13.71 6.10 -37.53
CA ILE A 652 12.36 6.23 -38.08
C ILE A 652 11.36 5.72 -37.05
N ILE A 653 10.36 6.54 -36.73
CA ILE A 653 9.32 6.23 -35.76
C ILE A 653 7.97 6.25 -36.49
N ARG A 654 7.15 5.22 -36.26
CA ARG A 654 5.80 5.11 -36.82
C ARG A 654 4.76 5.07 -35.71
N THR A 655 3.91 6.09 -35.68
CA THR A 655 2.78 6.19 -34.75
C THR A 655 1.52 5.56 -35.35
N SER A 656 0.63 5.07 -34.50
CA SER A 656 -0.68 4.55 -34.93
C SER A 656 -1.67 5.66 -35.25
N ALA A 657 -2.80 5.27 -35.84
CA ALA A 657 -3.87 6.19 -36.21
C ALA A 657 -4.67 6.76 -35.02
N ASP A 658 -4.37 6.34 -33.78
CA ASP A 658 -5.18 6.63 -32.58
C ASP A 658 -4.61 7.75 -31.72
N MET A 659 -3.49 8.36 -32.12
CA MET A 659 -2.94 9.51 -31.42
C MET A 659 -3.85 10.73 -31.55
N VAL A 660 -4.19 11.34 -30.41
CA VAL A 660 -4.95 12.60 -30.35
C VAL A 660 -4.03 13.77 -29.99
N SER A 661 -4.57 14.99 -30.03
CA SER A 661 -3.81 16.19 -29.67
C SER A 661 -3.32 16.11 -28.21
N GLY A 662 -2.04 16.40 -28.00
CA GLY A 662 -1.38 16.32 -26.68
C GLY A 662 -0.72 14.98 -26.36
N ASP A 663 -0.88 13.98 -27.24
CA ASP A 663 -0.17 12.71 -27.13
C ASP A 663 1.23 12.80 -27.73
N GLU A 664 2.24 12.40 -26.97
CA GLU A 664 3.65 12.58 -27.30
C GLU A 664 4.48 11.37 -26.88
N PHE A 665 5.30 10.85 -27.81
CA PHE A 665 6.37 9.91 -27.49
C PHE A 665 7.71 10.60 -27.68
N GLN A 666 8.39 10.93 -26.58
CA GLN A 666 9.77 11.37 -26.60
C GLN A 666 10.69 10.16 -26.71
N ILE A 667 11.65 10.23 -27.64
CA ILE A 667 12.57 9.13 -27.91
C ILE A 667 13.99 9.62 -27.72
N SER A 668 14.74 8.90 -26.92
CA SER A 668 16.13 9.20 -26.59
C SER A 668 17.00 7.95 -26.71
N LEU A 669 18.32 8.16 -26.74
CA LEU A 669 19.31 7.10 -26.86
C LEU A 669 20.40 7.28 -25.82
N LEU A 670 20.75 6.18 -25.17
CA LEU A 670 22.00 6.03 -24.42
C LEU A 670 22.98 5.27 -25.31
N VAL A 671 24.20 5.76 -25.45
CA VAL A 671 25.21 5.17 -26.36
C VAL A 671 26.50 4.87 -25.62
N ASN A 672 27.11 3.72 -25.90
CA ASN A 672 28.40 3.29 -25.32
C ASN A 672 28.43 3.29 -23.78
N GLY A 673 27.29 3.02 -23.13
CA GLY A 673 27.20 3.06 -21.67
C GLY A 673 27.38 4.45 -21.06
N SER A 674 27.17 5.54 -21.82
CA SER A 674 27.09 6.87 -21.24
C SER A 674 25.89 6.97 -20.29
N ALA A 675 26.05 7.67 -19.17
CA ALA A 675 24.92 8.04 -18.32
C ALA A 675 24.01 9.10 -18.97
N ASP A 676 24.48 9.76 -20.03
CA ASP A 676 23.71 10.76 -20.76
C ASP A 676 22.66 10.09 -21.64
N ASP A 677 21.40 10.28 -21.26
CA ASP A 677 20.24 9.96 -22.08
C ASP A 677 19.85 11.15 -22.95
N ILE A 678 19.96 10.99 -24.28
CA ILE A 678 19.92 12.14 -25.19
C ILE A 678 18.78 12.02 -26.19
N ASP A 679 17.92 13.03 -26.19
CA ASP A 679 16.79 13.17 -27.08
C ASP A 679 17.16 13.15 -28.57
N VAL A 680 16.41 12.35 -29.34
CA VAL A 680 16.54 12.20 -30.79
C VAL A 680 15.58 13.17 -31.50
N GLY A 681 15.72 14.46 -31.19
CA GLY A 681 14.87 15.53 -31.70
C GLY A 681 13.52 15.65 -30.97
N PRO A 682 12.54 16.38 -31.54
CA PRO A 682 11.28 16.64 -30.88
C PRO A 682 10.41 15.38 -30.77
N PRO A 683 9.45 15.34 -29.82
CA PRO A 683 8.57 14.20 -29.63
C PRO A 683 7.85 13.78 -30.92
N ALA A 684 7.61 12.47 -31.06
CA ALA A 684 6.74 11.94 -32.10
C ALA A 684 5.28 12.26 -31.76
N LYS A 685 4.59 12.92 -32.70
CA LYS A 685 3.22 13.44 -32.55
C LYS A 685 2.42 13.20 -33.82
N GLY A 686 1.11 13.02 -33.68
CA GLY A 686 0.19 12.91 -34.81
C GLY A 686 -0.16 11.48 -35.19
N SER A 687 -1.37 11.33 -35.71
CA SER A 687 -1.99 10.06 -36.06
C SER A 687 -1.43 9.50 -37.37
N GLY A 688 -1.04 8.22 -37.37
CA GLY A 688 -0.57 7.46 -38.55
C GLY A 688 0.70 8.04 -39.17
N THR A 689 1.50 8.75 -38.40
CA THR A 689 2.58 9.59 -38.91
C THR A 689 3.91 8.85 -38.92
N ARG A 690 4.71 9.09 -39.96
CA ARG A 690 6.07 8.59 -40.08
C ARG A 690 7.06 9.73 -39.81
N HIS A 691 7.74 9.65 -38.67
CA HIS A 691 8.79 10.59 -38.29
C HIS A 691 10.16 10.06 -38.73
N ILE A 692 10.99 10.92 -39.31
CA ILE A 692 12.40 10.64 -39.58
C ILE A 692 13.22 11.61 -38.74
N ARG A 693 14.25 11.09 -38.06
CA ARG A 693 15.20 11.87 -37.27
C ARG A 693 16.60 11.51 -37.75
N THR A 694 17.39 12.52 -38.12
CA THR A 694 18.80 12.30 -38.45
C THR A 694 19.61 12.21 -37.16
N LEU A 695 20.48 11.22 -37.11
CA LEU A 695 21.42 10.97 -36.04
C LEU A 695 22.82 11.36 -36.52
N ASP A 696 23.60 12.00 -35.66
CA ASP A 696 25.03 12.23 -35.88
C ASP A 696 25.83 11.67 -34.70
N ARG A 697 25.75 10.34 -34.53
CA ARG A 697 26.46 9.61 -33.49
C ARG A 697 27.48 8.69 -34.14
N LYS A 698 28.74 8.91 -33.79
CA LYS A 698 29.90 8.24 -34.38
C LYS A 698 30.47 7.19 -33.44
N ARG A 699 31.09 6.14 -33.99
CA ARG A 699 31.81 5.12 -33.21
C ARG A 699 30.96 4.48 -32.11
N VAL A 700 29.68 4.19 -32.40
CA VAL A 700 28.77 3.55 -31.45
C VAL A 700 29.02 2.05 -31.43
N ARG A 701 29.30 1.50 -30.25
CA ARG A 701 29.48 0.08 -29.94
C ARG A 701 28.31 -0.52 -29.18
N SER A 702 27.57 0.30 -28.41
CA SER A 702 26.31 -0.13 -27.83
C SER A 702 25.28 1.00 -27.83
N VAL A 703 24.00 0.62 -27.85
CA VAL A 703 22.88 1.56 -27.80
C VAL A 703 21.71 0.98 -27.02
N VAL A 704 21.10 1.81 -26.17
CA VAL A 704 19.82 1.57 -25.52
C VAL A 704 18.83 2.60 -26.05
N LEU A 705 17.66 2.14 -26.48
CA LEU A 705 16.55 3.00 -26.86
C LEU A 705 15.67 3.24 -25.64
N HIS A 706 15.48 4.51 -25.29
CA HIS A 706 14.57 4.94 -24.23
C HIS A 706 13.39 5.69 -24.84
N MET A 707 12.22 5.49 -24.24
CA MET A 707 10.98 6.08 -24.68
C MET A 707 10.15 6.55 -23.50
N ASN A 708 9.84 7.83 -23.52
CA ASN A 708 8.91 8.45 -22.59
C ASN A 708 7.60 8.77 -23.30
N TRP A 709 6.50 8.32 -22.72
CA TRP A 709 5.14 8.63 -23.13
C TRP A 709 4.57 9.73 -22.25
N THR A 710 3.96 10.74 -22.87
CA THR A 710 3.19 11.77 -22.18
C THR A 710 1.87 12.02 -22.92
N GLY A 711 0.76 12.11 -22.17
CA GLY A 711 -0.56 12.47 -22.68
C GLY A 711 -1.22 13.55 -21.83
N THR A 712 -2.11 14.34 -22.41
CA THR A 712 -2.80 15.44 -21.72
C THR A 712 -4.18 15.07 -21.18
N SER A 713 -4.66 13.85 -21.41
CA SER A 713 -6.00 13.41 -21.00
C SER A 713 -6.02 11.93 -20.61
N ALA A 714 -6.67 11.66 -19.48
CA ALA A 714 -6.97 10.31 -19.00
C ALA A 714 -8.40 9.86 -19.36
N ALA A 715 -9.07 10.54 -20.30
CA ALA A 715 -10.41 10.19 -20.76
C ALA A 715 -10.43 8.85 -21.53
N ASP A 716 -11.59 8.23 -21.62
CA ASP A 716 -11.78 6.98 -22.36
C ASP A 716 -11.47 7.15 -23.85
N ARG A 717 -10.54 6.32 -24.35
CA ARG A 717 -10.11 6.33 -25.75
C ARG A 717 -9.47 5.01 -26.18
N VAL A 718 -9.25 4.86 -27.47
CA VAL A 718 -8.35 3.81 -27.98
C VAL A 718 -6.91 4.19 -27.62
N PRO A 719 -6.11 3.30 -27.02
CA PRO A 719 -4.75 3.64 -26.65
C PRO A 719 -3.90 4.03 -27.87
N PRO A 720 -3.13 5.13 -27.80
CA PRO A 720 -2.15 5.47 -28.81
C PRO A 720 -0.99 4.48 -28.79
N VAL A 721 -0.39 4.22 -29.94
CA VAL A 721 0.58 3.13 -30.09
C VAL A 721 1.78 3.56 -30.94
N ILE A 722 2.96 3.09 -30.56
CA ILE A 722 4.12 3.00 -31.46
C ILE A 722 4.07 1.66 -32.20
N GLN A 723 3.92 1.73 -33.53
CA GLN A 723 3.85 0.53 -34.38
C GLN A 723 5.23 -0.05 -34.68
N SER A 724 6.20 0.83 -34.90
CA SER A 724 7.58 0.42 -35.12
C SER A 724 8.58 1.55 -34.93
N ILE A 725 9.79 1.19 -34.51
CA ILE A 725 10.98 2.05 -34.55
C ILE A 725 12.05 1.34 -35.37
N GLU A 726 12.74 2.06 -36.25
CA GLU A 726 13.78 1.53 -37.13
C GLU A 726 15.07 2.35 -36.96
N LEU A 727 16.15 1.71 -36.55
CA LEU A 727 17.48 2.31 -36.40
C LEU A 727 18.34 2.00 -37.61
N TYR A 728 18.96 3.05 -38.19
CA TYR A 728 19.85 2.95 -39.33
C TYR A 728 21.25 3.44 -39.00
N GLY A 729 22.25 2.86 -39.66
CA GLY A 729 23.65 3.28 -39.55
C GLY A 729 24.54 2.66 -40.61
N LYS A 730 25.85 2.81 -40.45
CA LYS A 730 26.87 2.23 -41.34
C LYS A 730 28.14 1.95 -40.55
N PRO A 731 28.97 0.97 -40.97
CA PRO A 731 30.28 0.77 -40.35
C PRO A 731 31.06 2.08 -40.31
N THR A 732 31.75 2.34 -39.20
CA THR A 732 32.58 3.54 -39.07
C THR A 732 33.77 3.40 -40.01
N VAL A 733 33.89 4.30 -41.00
CA VAL A 733 35.00 4.28 -41.97
C VAL A 733 36.09 5.24 -41.48
N GLY A 734 37.28 4.72 -41.16
CA GLY A 734 38.50 5.51 -40.90
C GLY A 734 38.85 5.78 -39.43
N GLY A 735 39.16 4.75 -38.64
CA GLY A 735 39.80 4.90 -37.34
C GLY A 735 40.94 3.91 -37.18
N GLU A 736 42.18 4.39 -37.29
CA GLU A 736 43.35 3.70 -36.72
C GLU A 736 43.11 3.53 -35.21
N GLU A 737 43.42 2.33 -34.70
CA GLU A 737 43.49 2.07 -33.26
C GLU A 737 44.51 3.04 -32.64
N GLN A 738 44.05 3.87 -31.69
CA GLN A 738 44.91 4.49 -30.67
C GLN A 738 44.32 4.18 -29.30
#